data_AF-A0A9D5CFE7-F1
#
_entry.id   AF-A0A9D5CFE7-F1
#
_cell.length_a   1.000
_cell.length_b   1.000
_cell.length_c   1.000
_cell.angle_alpha   90.00
_cell.angle_beta   90.00
_cell.angle_gamma   90.00
#
_symmetry.space_group_name_H-M   'P 1'
#
loop_
_entity.id
_entity.type
_entity.pdbx_description
1 polymer ?
#
loop_
_entity_poly.entity_id
_entity_poly.type
_entity_poly.pdbx_seq_one_letter_code
_entity_poly.pdbx_strand_id
1 'polypeptide(L)'
;MDLPSLALVLQAALSPNVDERKAAEESLNQCQHTPQHLVRLLQIIVASNYDMAVRQVASIHFKNFVAKNWSPHEPGEPQKISESDKGMVRDNILGFILQVPPLLRAQLGECLKTIIHADYPEQWPGLLHWINTNLQSQDQQIFGALYVLRILSRKYEFKSDEERTPVYLIVDETFPHLLGIFNKLVQVVNPPIEVADLIKLICKIFWSSIYLEIPKQLFDPNIFNAWMILFLNILERPVPLEGQPTDPELRKSWGWWKVKKWTIHILNRLYTRFGDTKLQKPENKAFAQSFQKNYAGKILECHLRLLNAIRVGDYLPDRVTNLILQYLSSSISKNSMYQLLQPQLDIVLFEIIFPLMCFNDNDQKLWNEDPHEYVRKGYDIIEDLYSPRTAAMDFVSELVRKRGKGNLQKFIQFIVEIFRRYDEAPVETKPYRQKDGALLAIGALCDKLKQTEPYKSELEPMLVQHVLPEFTSRIGHLRAKAAWVAGQYAHINFSDQNNFRLAFNFVVSGLRDPELPVRVDSVFALRSFVEACKDLNEIRPILPQLLDEFFKLMNEVENEDLVFTLETVVDKFGEEMAPYALGLCQNLAAAFWRCLNTSEADEEADDPGAMAAVGCLRAISTILESISRLPHLFVQIEPILLPIMRKMLTTDGQEVFEEVLEIVSYMTFFSPTISLEMWSLWPLMIEALGDWAIDFFENILVPLDNYISRSTSHFLTCRDPDYQQSLWNILSSIMSDKSMEDRDIEPAPKLIEVVFQNCKGQVDQWVEPYLRITIDRLRRAEKPYLKCLLIQVIADALYYNPSLTLSVLHKLGVASEVFNLWFQMLQQVKKSGVRANFKREHDKKVCCLGLTSLLVLPADLLPEEAFCRVFKATLELLVSYKDQVAESKKESDQDDNDMDGLQSDDDEEDEDESEQEMGIDAEEGDEADSLRLQKLAAKAKAFQPDDEDDDSDDDYSDDEELQSPIDEVDPFIYFVETAQGVQASNPPRFQTLMQTMDFHYQALASGIAQHADQRRVEIAKEKLEKANAQ
;
A
#
# COMPACT_ATOMS: atom_id res chain seq x y z
N MET A 1 -15.90 -4.06 48.33
CA MET A 1 -14.74 -4.80 48.86
C MET A 1 -13.82 -3.81 49.56
N ASP A 2 -13.37 -4.10 50.78
CA ASP A 2 -12.44 -3.23 51.51
C ASP A 2 -10.98 -3.44 51.02
N LEU A 3 -10.07 -2.57 51.47
CA LEU A 3 -8.68 -2.54 51.00
C LEU A 3 -7.90 -3.83 51.35
N PRO A 4 -7.99 -4.39 52.58
CA PRO A 4 -7.33 -5.65 52.91
C PRO A 4 -7.83 -6.85 52.09
N SER A 5 -9.15 -6.95 51.85
CA SER A 5 -9.69 -8.04 51.04
C SER A 5 -9.24 -7.94 49.58
N LEU A 6 -9.18 -6.73 49.02
CA LEU A 6 -8.67 -6.51 47.66
C LEU A 6 -7.20 -6.91 47.53
N ALA A 7 -6.37 -6.60 48.54
CA ALA A 7 -4.96 -7.02 48.55
C ALA A 7 -4.81 -8.55 48.59
N LEU A 8 -5.67 -9.26 49.32
CA LEU A 8 -5.67 -10.73 49.33
C LEU A 8 -6.08 -11.33 47.99
N VAL A 9 -7.07 -10.75 47.31
CA VAL A 9 -7.48 -11.19 45.97
C VAL A 9 -6.34 -10.96 44.96
N LEU A 10 -5.68 -9.81 45.01
CA LEU A 10 -4.51 -9.51 44.16
C LEU A 10 -3.33 -10.45 44.45
N GLN A 11 -3.16 -10.87 45.71
CA GLN A 11 -2.17 -11.88 46.08
C GLN A 11 -2.54 -13.28 45.54
N ALA A 12 -3.82 -13.65 45.57
CA ALA A 12 -4.30 -14.91 45.00
C ALA A 12 -4.15 -14.96 43.47
N ALA A 13 -4.25 -13.82 42.78
CA ALA A 13 -3.97 -13.70 41.35
C ALA A 13 -2.50 -14.01 40.99
N LEU A 14 -1.60 -14.03 41.96
CA LEU A 14 -0.20 -14.43 41.81
C LEU A 14 0.07 -15.91 42.17
N SER A 15 -0.96 -16.67 42.52
CA SER A 15 -0.81 -18.07 42.91
C SER A 15 -0.30 -18.94 41.75
N PRO A 16 0.63 -19.88 41.99
CA PRO A 16 1.00 -20.88 40.98
C PRO A 16 -0.13 -21.88 40.70
N ASN A 17 -1.18 -21.91 41.55
CA ASN A 17 -2.37 -22.72 41.34
C ASN A 17 -3.33 -22.03 40.36
N VAL A 18 -3.59 -22.70 39.22
CA VAL A 18 -4.45 -22.19 38.13
C VAL A 18 -5.88 -21.91 38.61
N ASP A 19 -6.42 -22.74 39.49
CA ASP A 19 -7.80 -22.59 39.96
C ASP A 19 -7.96 -21.38 40.88
N GLU A 20 -6.98 -21.15 41.77
CA GLU A 20 -6.95 -19.97 42.65
C GLU A 20 -6.76 -18.67 41.86
N ARG A 21 -5.89 -18.70 40.84
CA ARG A 21 -5.66 -17.54 39.97
C ARG A 21 -6.91 -17.18 39.18
N LYS A 22 -7.56 -18.15 38.54
CA LYS A 22 -8.81 -17.92 37.79
C LYS A 22 -9.92 -17.38 38.68
N ALA A 23 -10.08 -17.94 39.89
CA ALA A 23 -11.06 -17.46 40.85
C ALA A 23 -10.78 -16.01 41.30
N ALA A 24 -9.50 -15.66 41.48
CA ALA A 24 -9.10 -14.29 41.82
C ALA A 24 -9.37 -13.30 40.68
N GLU A 25 -9.04 -13.65 39.44
CA GLU A 25 -9.33 -12.84 38.24
C GLU A 25 -10.84 -12.63 38.06
N GLU A 26 -11.65 -13.67 38.24
CA GLU A 26 -13.11 -13.57 38.19
C GLU A 26 -13.63 -12.63 39.29
N SER A 27 -13.10 -12.73 40.51
CA SER A 27 -13.46 -11.83 41.60
C SER A 27 -13.08 -10.37 41.31
N LEU A 28 -11.94 -10.12 40.65
CA LEU A 28 -11.52 -8.77 40.24
C LEU A 28 -12.50 -8.23 39.17
N ASN A 29 -12.85 -9.04 38.18
CA ASN A 29 -13.78 -8.67 37.12
C ASN A 29 -15.20 -8.36 37.66
N GLN A 30 -15.65 -9.06 38.68
CA GLN A 30 -16.94 -8.79 39.32
C GLN A 30 -16.94 -7.49 40.14
N CYS A 31 -15.81 -7.11 40.75
CA CYS A 31 -15.73 -5.96 41.64
C CYS A 31 -15.20 -4.66 41.00
N GLN A 32 -14.68 -4.73 39.77
CA GLN A 32 -14.02 -3.59 39.11
C GLN A 32 -14.91 -2.35 38.92
N HIS A 33 -16.22 -2.53 38.78
CA HIS A 33 -17.20 -1.43 38.62
C HIS A 33 -17.77 -0.91 39.94
N THR A 34 -17.29 -1.41 41.08
CA THR A 34 -17.76 -0.93 42.39
C THR A 34 -17.17 0.45 42.72
N PRO A 35 -17.94 1.37 43.36
CA PRO A 35 -17.42 2.67 43.75
C PRO A 35 -16.15 2.57 44.60
N GLN A 36 -15.21 3.49 44.36
CA GLN A 36 -13.87 3.53 44.98
C GLN A 36 -12.95 2.35 44.66
N HIS A 37 -13.33 1.39 43.82
CA HIS A 37 -12.44 0.29 43.45
C HIS A 37 -11.11 0.82 42.89
N LEU A 38 -11.21 1.78 41.96
CA LEU A 38 -10.07 2.44 41.34
C LEU A 38 -9.18 3.18 42.36
N VAL A 39 -9.80 3.88 43.30
CA VAL A 39 -9.09 4.61 44.38
C VAL A 39 -8.36 3.63 45.31
N ARG A 40 -8.98 2.48 45.63
CA ARG A 40 -8.36 1.44 46.48
C ARG A 40 -7.18 0.77 45.79
N LEU A 41 -7.27 0.49 44.49
CA LEU A 41 -6.13 0.02 43.70
C LEU A 41 -4.97 1.02 43.78
N LEU A 42 -5.25 2.31 43.58
CA LEU A 42 -4.24 3.37 43.68
C LEU A 42 -3.59 3.43 45.08
N GLN A 43 -4.38 3.27 46.14
CA GLN A 43 -3.86 3.20 47.51
C GLN A 43 -2.93 2.00 47.73
N ILE A 44 -3.29 0.81 47.22
CA ILE A 44 -2.45 -0.40 47.32
C ILE A 44 -1.12 -0.19 46.56
N ILE A 45 -1.15 0.41 45.37
CA ILE A 45 0.06 0.66 44.56
C ILE A 45 1.09 1.51 45.32
N VAL A 46 0.63 2.52 46.06
CA VAL A 46 1.50 3.47 46.76
C VAL A 46 1.95 2.95 48.12
N ALA A 47 1.12 2.16 48.78
CA ALA A 47 1.36 1.73 50.15
C ALA A 47 2.56 0.77 50.23
N SER A 48 3.62 1.22 50.90
CA SER A 48 4.91 0.51 51.01
C SER A 48 4.86 -0.73 51.92
N ASN A 49 3.75 -0.95 52.61
CA ASN A 49 3.52 -2.11 53.47
C ASN A 49 3.08 -3.37 52.71
N TYR A 50 2.69 -3.25 51.43
CA TYR A 50 2.38 -4.40 50.57
C TYR A 50 3.61 -4.85 49.78
N ASP A 51 3.66 -6.15 49.49
CA ASP A 51 4.73 -6.74 48.68
C ASP A 51 4.76 -6.16 47.25
N MET A 52 5.95 -6.11 46.65
CA MET A 52 6.15 -5.52 45.33
C MET A 52 5.31 -6.22 44.25
N ALA A 53 5.18 -7.56 44.32
CA ALA A 53 4.42 -8.31 43.34
C ALA A 53 2.92 -7.94 43.38
N VAL A 54 2.35 -7.82 44.58
CA VAL A 54 0.94 -7.39 44.77
C VAL A 54 0.74 -5.97 44.25
N ARG A 55 1.67 -5.06 44.52
CA ARG A 55 1.62 -3.67 44.04
C ARG A 55 1.74 -3.59 42.51
N GLN A 56 2.54 -4.47 41.91
CA GLN A 56 2.69 -4.56 40.45
C GLN A 56 1.40 -5.03 39.80
N VAL A 57 0.79 -6.11 40.28
CA VAL A 57 -0.51 -6.60 39.78
C VAL A 57 -1.60 -5.54 39.94
N ALA A 58 -1.65 -4.87 41.10
CA ALA A 58 -2.57 -3.75 41.32
C ALA A 58 -2.38 -2.63 40.27
N SER A 59 -1.13 -2.30 39.94
CA SER A 59 -0.82 -1.26 38.93
C SER A 59 -1.18 -1.66 37.50
N ILE A 60 -1.07 -2.95 37.16
CA ILE A 60 -1.47 -3.47 35.84
C ILE A 60 -3.00 -3.45 35.71
N HIS A 61 -3.72 -3.93 36.72
CA HIS A 61 -5.20 -3.85 36.73
C HIS A 61 -5.68 -2.40 36.69
N PHE A 62 -5.06 -1.51 37.46
CA PHE A 62 -5.37 -0.08 37.44
C PHE A 62 -5.17 0.51 36.03
N LYS A 63 -4.03 0.21 35.37
CA LYS A 63 -3.76 0.64 34.00
C LYS A 63 -4.80 0.14 33.01
N ASN A 64 -5.06 -1.16 32.97
CA ASN A 64 -5.99 -1.76 32.02
C ASN A 64 -7.41 -1.21 32.22
N PHE A 65 -7.83 -1.00 33.47
CA PHE A 65 -9.13 -0.43 33.77
C PHE A 65 -9.25 1.04 33.37
N VAL A 66 -8.23 1.87 33.61
CA VAL A 66 -8.19 3.28 33.17
C VAL A 66 -8.19 3.36 31.65
N ALA A 67 -7.35 2.59 30.96
CA ALA A 67 -7.26 2.58 29.50
C ALA A 67 -8.63 2.30 28.85
N LYS A 68 -9.36 1.29 29.37
CA LYS A 68 -10.65 0.87 28.79
C LYS A 68 -11.84 1.75 29.18
N ASN A 69 -11.83 2.36 30.37
CA ASN A 69 -13.06 2.92 30.97
C ASN A 69 -12.99 4.42 31.31
N TRP A 70 -11.87 5.10 31.06
CA TRP A 70 -11.74 6.53 31.41
C TRP A 70 -12.62 7.45 30.55
N SER A 71 -12.67 7.20 29.24
CA SER A 71 -13.55 7.89 28.27
C SER A 71 -14.44 6.89 27.53
N PRO A 72 -15.73 7.18 27.31
CA PRO A 72 -16.60 6.36 26.44
C PRO A 72 -16.05 6.34 25.00
N HIS A 73 -16.08 5.19 24.34
CA HIS A 73 -15.59 5.07 22.95
C HIS A 73 -16.66 5.51 21.94
N GLU A 74 -17.93 5.40 22.30
CA GLU A 74 -19.07 5.73 21.45
C GLU A 74 -20.07 6.69 22.13
N PRO A 75 -20.72 7.58 21.36
CA PRO A 75 -21.76 8.46 21.88
C PRO A 75 -23.00 7.65 22.31
N GLY A 76 -23.13 7.37 23.61
CA GLY A 76 -24.27 6.66 24.20
C GLY A 76 -23.89 5.61 25.26
N GLU A 77 -22.61 5.23 25.36
CA GLU A 77 -22.16 4.29 26.39
C GLU A 77 -22.30 4.87 27.81
N PRO A 78 -22.80 4.09 28.79
CA PRO A 78 -22.88 4.52 30.17
C PRO A 78 -21.48 4.67 30.78
N GLN A 79 -21.24 5.79 31.45
CA GLN A 79 -19.95 6.07 32.08
C GLN A 79 -19.65 5.07 33.20
N LYS A 80 -18.62 4.23 33.00
CA LYS A 80 -18.25 3.13 33.91
C LYS A 80 -17.44 3.57 35.14
N ILE A 81 -16.91 4.80 35.15
CA ILE A 81 -16.15 5.39 36.28
C ILE A 81 -16.87 6.65 36.78
N SER A 82 -17.14 6.70 38.08
CA SER A 82 -17.79 7.86 38.71
C SER A 82 -16.89 9.11 38.64
N GLU A 83 -17.51 10.28 38.46
CA GLU A 83 -16.79 11.58 38.47
C GLU A 83 -16.05 11.85 39.79
N SER A 84 -16.59 11.36 40.91
CA SER A 84 -15.92 11.45 42.22
C SER A 84 -14.62 10.64 42.25
N ASP A 85 -14.62 9.43 41.69
CA ASP A 85 -13.41 8.59 41.63
C ASP A 85 -12.39 9.18 40.64
N LYS A 86 -12.84 9.73 39.50
CA LYS A 86 -11.97 10.47 38.57
C LYS A 86 -11.29 11.66 39.25
N GLY A 87 -12.04 12.46 40.02
CA GLY A 87 -11.50 13.58 40.80
C GLY A 87 -10.42 13.13 41.79
N MET A 88 -10.72 12.09 42.59
CA MET A 88 -9.77 11.52 43.56
C MET A 88 -8.48 11.02 42.89
N VAL A 89 -8.58 10.36 41.73
CA VAL A 89 -7.40 9.93 40.99
C VAL A 89 -6.57 11.12 40.52
N ARG A 90 -7.19 12.15 39.91
CA ARG A 90 -6.50 13.36 39.43
C ARG A 90 -5.77 14.10 40.53
N ASP A 91 -6.40 14.27 41.70
CA ASP A 91 -5.81 14.99 42.82
C ASP A 91 -4.57 14.30 43.40
N ASN A 92 -4.48 12.97 43.30
CA ASN A 92 -3.45 12.19 43.99
C ASN A 92 -2.38 11.61 43.05
N ILE A 93 -2.70 11.27 41.80
CA ILE A 93 -1.80 10.55 40.89
C ILE A 93 -0.47 11.29 40.64
N LEU A 94 -0.51 12.63 40.55
CA LEU A 94 0.67 13.47 40.35
C LEU A 94 1.64 13.41 41.53
N GLY A 95 1.13 13.32 42.76
CA GLY A 95 1.97 13.15 43.95
C GLY A 95 2.53 11.74 44.07
N PHE A 96 1.75 10.73 43.69
CA PHE A 96 2.13 9.32 43.80
C PHE A 96 3.22 8.90 42.82
N ILE A 97 3.27 9.50 41.63
CA ILE A 97 4.29 9.19 40.62
C ILE A 97 5.72 9.44 41.13
N LEU A 98 5.86 10.39 42.07
CA LEU A 98 7.11 10.75 42.73
C LEU A 98 7.52 9.76 43.83
N GLN A 99 6.54 9.07 44.44
CA GLN A 99 6.74 8.21 45.61
C GLN A 99 6.96 6.74 45.23
N VAL A 100 6.47 6.31 44.07
CA VAL A 100 6.56 4.90 43.65
C VAL A 100 7.88 4.56 42.95
N PRO A 101 8.36 3.29 43.02
CA PRO A 101 9.54 2.82 42.29
C PRO A 101 9.37 2.87 40.76
N PRO A 102 10.47 2.82 39.97
CA PRO A 102 10.41 2.92 38.50
C PRO A 102 9.44 1.96 37.81
N LEU A 103 9.35 0.71 38.28
CA LEU A 103 8.46 -0.32 37.73
C LEU A 103 6.98 0.09 37.82
N LEU A 104 6.55 0.57 38.98
CA LEU A 104 5.18 1.04 39.20
C LEU A 104 4.95 2.42 38.58
N ARG A 105 5.99 3.27 38.53
CA ARG A 105 5.94 4.59 37.89
C ARG A 105 5.63 4.47 36.41
N ALA A 106 6.18 3.47 35.71
CA ALA A 106 5.88 3.23 34.30
C ALA A 106 4.39 2.93 34.09
N GLN A 107 3.79 2.10 34.95
CA GLN A 107 2.36 1.77 34.87
C GLN A 107 1.48 2.99 35.18
N LEU A 108 1.77 3.74 36.25
CA LEU A 108 1.05 4.98 36.57
C LEU A 108 1.25 6.07 35.50
N GLY A 109 2.40 6.10 34.83
CA GLY A 109 2.69 6.99 33.71
C GLY A 109 1.79 6.74 32.51
N GLU A 110 1.52 5.48 32.18
CA GLU A 110 0.58 5.14 31.09
C GLU A 110 -0.86 5.52 31.47
N CYS A 111 -1.25 5.32 32.73
CA CYS A 111 -2.55 5.80 33.21
C CYS A 111 -2.65 7.32 33.10
N LEU A 112 -1.61 8.04 33.51
CA LEU A 112 -1.56 9.48 33.45
C LEU A 112 -1.63 10.00 32.00
N LYS A 113 -1.03 9.27 31.05
CA LYS A 113 -1.16 9.56 29.62
C LYS A 113 -2.62 9.47 29.18
N THR A 114 -3.34 8.38 29.48
CA THR A 114 -4.78 8.25 29.16
C THR A 114 -5.59 9.41 29.76
N ILE A 115 -5.36 9.72 31.04
CA ILE A 115 -6.08 10.78 31.75
C ILE A 115 -5.81 12.16 31.13
N ILE A 116 -4.54 12.49 30.83
CA ILE A 116 -4.17 13.76 30.20
C ILE A 116 -4.76 13.87 28.78
N HIS A 117 -4.77 12.78 28.02
CA HIS A 117 -5.36 12.74 26.68
C HIS A 117 -6.86 13.03 26.70
N ALA A 118 -7.60 12.49 27.67
CA ALA A 118 -9.03 12.69 27.80
C ALA A 118 -9.39 14.06 28.43
N ASP A 119 -8.69 14.48 29.49
CA ASP A 119 -9.21 15.50 30.40
C ASP A 119 -8.54 16.89 30.28
N TYR A 120 -7.35 17.01 29.67
CA TYR A 120 -6.66 18.30 29.55
C TYR A 120 -6.92 18.99 28.19
N PRO A 121 -7.14 20.31 28.10
CA PRO A 121 -7.11 21.29 29.19
C PRO A 121 -8.44 21.50 29.92
N GLU A 122 -9.58 21.13 29.35
CA GLU A 122 -10.90 21.60 29.80
C GLU A 122 -11.31 21.04 31.17
N GLN A 123 -11.15 19.73 31.37
CA GLN A 123 -11.56 19.05 32.60
C GLN A 123 -10.48 19.10 33.68
N TRP A 124 -9.20 19.28 33.32
CA TRP A 124 -8.07 19.35 34.25
C TRP A 124 -7.19 20.61 34.10
N PRO A 125 -7.76 21.82 34.30
CA PRO A 125 -7.05 23.09 34.07
C PRO A 125 -5.87 23.33 35.04
N GLY A 126 -5.91 22.74 36.24
CA GLY A 126 -4.86 22.91 37.26
C GLY A 126 -3.54 22.19 36.96
N LEU A 127 -3.48 21.32 35.95
CA LEU A 127 -2.31 20.50 35.65
C LEU A 127 -1.07 21.34 35.30
N LEU A 128 -1.21 22.33 34.42
CA LEU A 128 -0.07 23.17 33.99
C LEU A 128 0.50 23.99 35.16
N HIS A 129 -0.37 24.53 36.02
CA HIS A 129 0.04 25.24 37.22
C HIS A 129 0.84 24.34 38.18
N TRP A 130 0.42 23.08 38.36
CA TRP A 130 1.17 22.11 39.15
C TRP A 130 2.56 21.85 38.56
N ILE A 131 2.67 21.69 37.25
CA ILE A 131 3.96 21.50 36.55
C ILE A 131 4.88 22.69 36.81
N ASN A 132 4.40 23.92 36.58
CA ASN A 132 5.20 25.14 36.77
C ASN A 132 5.73 25.30 38.20
N THR A 133 4.88 25.04 39.19
CA THR A 133 5.25 25.12 40.60
C THR A 133 6.35 24.11 40.95
N ASN A 134 6.23 22.87 40.46
CA ASN A 134 7.21 21.82 40.75
C ASN A 134 8.51 21.96 39.94
N LEU A 135 8.49 22.58 38.75
CA LEU A 135 9.72 22.92 38.00
C LEU A 135 10.60 23.93 38.73
N GLN A 136 10.01 24.79 39.56
CA GLN A 136 10.73 25.80 40.34
C GLN A 136 11.21 25.27 41.72
N SER A 137 10.83 24.04 42.08
CA SER A 137 11.09 23.46 43.40
C SER A 137 12.39 22.61 43.44
N GLN A 138 12.69 21.91 44.54
CA GLN A 138 13.94 21.16 44.75
C GLN A 138 14.07 19.89 43.87
N ASP A 139 15.29 19.34 43.75
CA ASP A 139 15.73 18.36 42.73
C ASP A 139 14.79 17.16 42.47
N GLN A 140 14.19 16.55 43.51
CA GLN A 140 13.31 15.37 43.32
C GLN A 140 11.96 15.73 42.68
N GLN A 141 11.45 16.94 42.91
CA GLN A 141 10.21 17.43 42.31
C GLN A 141 10.40 17.82 40.84
N ILE A 142 11.61 18.23 40.45
CA ILE A 142 11.95 18.56 39.06
C ILE A 142 11.78 17.34 38.16
N PHE A 143 12.24 16.15 38.58
CA PHE A 143 12.07 14.93 37.80
C PHE A 143 10.59 14.63 37.51
N GLY A 144 9.73 14.67 38.52
CA GLY A 144 8.29 14.43 38.33
C GLY A 144 7.63 15.48 37.45
N ALA A 145 7.97 16.76 37.63
CA ALA A 145 7.45 17.82 36.79
C ALA A 145 7.86 17.64 35.32
N LEU A 146 9.12 17.30 35.04
CA LEU A 146 9.59 16.97 33.69
C LEU A 146 8.93 15.71 33.13
N TYR A 147 8.71 14.69 33.95
CA TYR A 147 8.05 13.46 33.53
C TYR A 147 6.60 13.71 33.09
N VAL A 148 5.84 14.45 33.91
CA VAL A 148 4.45 14.83 33.60
C VAL A 148 4.40 15.79 32.41
N LEU A 149 5.29 16.78 32.35
CA LEU A 149 5.39 17.70 31.22
C LEU A 149 5.72 16.96 29.92
N ARG A 150 6.59 15.93 29.95
CA ARG A 150 6.89 15.11 28.76
C ARG A 150 5.64 14.41 28.22
N ILE A 151 4.78 13.88 29.10
CA ILE A 151 3.50 13.25 28.71
C ILE A 151 2.58 14.30 28.11
N LEU A 152 2.43 15.44 28.78
CA LEU A 152 1.59 16.55 28.31
C LEU A 152 2.04 17.09 26.94
N SER A 153 3.33 17.32 26.73
CA SER A 153 3.87 17.74 25.43
C SER A 153 3.70 16.67 24.35
N ARG A 154 3.74 15.37 24.72
CA ARG A 154 3.52 14.26 23.76
C ARG A 154 2.11 14.25 23.19
N LYS A 155 1.11 14.60 24.00
CA LYS A 155 -0.31 14.63 23.59
C LYS A 155 -0.51 15.38 22.27
N TYR A 156 0.24 16.47 22.11
CA TYR A 156 0.12 17.36 20.97
C TYR A 156 1.20 17.15 19.91
N GLU A 157 2.05 16.12 20.02
CA GLU A 157 3.20 15.92 19.12
C GLU A 157 2.75 15.83 17.65
N PHE A 158 1.65 15.12 17.39
CA PHE A 158 1.10 14.84 16.05
C PHE A 158 -0.23 15.56 15.75
N LYS A 159 -0.64 16.54 16.55
CA LYS A 159 -1.92 17.25 16.37
C LYS A 159 -1.82 18.37 15.32
N SER A 160 -2.92 18.67 14.63
CA SER A 160 -3.02 19.74 13.63
C SER A 160 -2.90 21.13 14.25
N ASP A 161 -2.63 22.16 13.43
CA ASP A 161 -2.35 23.53 13.91
C ASP A 161 -3.45 24.09 14.83
N GLU A 162 -4.73 23.80 14.55
CA GLU A 162 -5.87 24.25 15.37
C GLU A 162 -5.86 23.60 16.76
N GLU A 163 -5.65 22.28 16.83
CA GLU A 163 -5.59 21.50 18.06
C GLU A 163 -4.30 21.73 18.85
N ARG A 164 -3.26 22.33 18.25
CA ARG A 164 -1.99 22.67 18.90
C ARG A 164 -2.02 23.96 19.71
N THR A 165 -3.11 24.73 19.68
CA THR A 165 -3.24 25.98 20.44
C THR A 165 -2.82 25.86 21.92
N PRO A 166 -3.17 24.80 22.66
CA PRO A 166 -2.72 24.62 24.05
C PRO A 166 -1.20 24.44 24.21
N VAL A 167 -0.49 23.95 23.19
CA VAL A 167 0.97 23.79 23.22
C VAL A 167 1.68 25.12 23.35
N TYR A 168 1.20 26.16 22.68
CA TYR A 168 1.84 27.48 22.75
C TYR A 168 1.82 28.01 24.18
N LEU A 169 0.71 27.85 24.90
CA LEU A 169 0.60 28.22 26.31
C LEU A 169 1.55 27.39 27.19
N ILE A 170 1.61 26.07 26.97
CA ILE A 170 2.53 25.19 27.70
C ILE A 170 3.98 25.64 27.49
N VAL A 171 4.36 25.95 26.25
CA VAL A 171 5.70 26.41 25.90
C VAL A 171 6.01 27.75 26.56
N ASP A 172 5.12 28.74 26.41
CA ASP A 172 5.30 30.09 26.95
C ASP A 172 5.56 30.09 28.46
N GLU A 173 4.83 29.26 29.22
CA GLU A 173 4.97 29.18 30.67
C GLU A 173 6.16 28.31 31.13
N THR A 174 6.46 27.21 30.43
CA THR A 174 7.44 26.21 30.93
C THR A 174 8.85 26.41 30.38
N PHE A 175 9.02 26.84 29.12
CA PHE A 175 10.34 26.87 28.46
C PHE A 175 11.37 27.80 29.11
N PRO A 176 11.02 28.98 29.65
CA PRO A 176 11.97 29.81 30.39
C PRO A 176 12.57 29.06 31.60
N HIS A 177 11.76 28.29 32.31
CA HIS A 177 12.20 27.47 33.43
C HIS A 177 13.05 26.29 32.96
N LEU A 178 12.61 25.59 31.90
CA LEU A 178 13.36 24.49 31.30
C LEU A 178 14.76 24.93 30.83
N LEU A 179 14.86 26.10 30.19
CA LEU A 179 16.13 26.65 29.73
C LEU A 179 17.07 26.93 30.91
N GLY A 180 16.54 27.50 32.00
CA GLY A 180 17.31 27.74 33.22
C GLY A 180 17.81 26.45 33.88
N ILE A 181 16.96 25.41 33.95
CA ILE A 181 17.33 24.09 34.46
C ILE A 181 18.38 23.45 33.56
N PHE A 182 18.18 23.47 32.24
CA PHE A 182 19.10 22.87 31.28
C PHE A 182 20.49 23.51 31.38
N ASN A 183 20.57 24.84 31.45
CA ASN A 183 21.85 25.55 31.62
C ASN A 183 22.57 25.14 32.91
N LYS A 184 21.86 24.99 34.04
CA LYS A 184 22.46 24.52 35.30
C LYS A 184 22.99 23.09 35.17
N LEU A 185 22.23 22.18 34.57
CA LEU A 185 22.61 20.77 34.40
C LEU A 185 23.84 20.60 33.50
N VAL A 186 23.94 21.40 32.43
CA VAL A 186 25.07 21.36 31.48
C VAL A 186 26.39 21.79 32.14
N GLN A 187 26.34 22.72 33.12
CA GLN A 187 27.53 23.25 33.80
C GLN A 187 28.11 22.32 34.89
N VAL A 188 27.44 21.20 35.21
CA VAL A 188 27.96 20.24 36.20
C VAL A 188 29.22 19.56 35.64
N VAL A 189 30.36 19.72 36.34
CA VAL A 189 31.69 19.27 35.87
C VAL A 189 31.79 17.74 35.81
N ASN A 190 31.25 17.03 36.81
CA ASN A 190 31.18 15.56 36.87
C ASN A 190 29.73 15.10 37.10
N PRO A 191 28.90 15.06 36.04
CA PRO A 191 27.48 14.85 36.17
C PRO A 191 27.17 13.36 36.35
N PRO A 192 26.40 12.98 37.39
CA PRO A 192 25.97 11.60 37.55
C PRO A 192 24.90 11.25 36.50
N ILE A 193 24.55 9.96 36.38
CA ILE A 193 23.67 9.48 35.32
C ILE A 193 22.27 10.09 35.37
N GLU A 194 21.79 10.46 36.56
CA GLU A 194 20.50 11.12 36.78
C GLU A 194 20.42 12.47 36.08
N VAL A 195 21.54 13.20 35.97
CA VAL A 195 21.61 14.46 35.21
C VAL A 195 21.36 14.19 33.72
N ALA A 196 21.90 13.08 33.19
CA ALA A 196 21.65 12.69 31.80
C ALA A 196 20.16 12.38 31.57
N ASP A 197 19.50 11.75 32.54
CA ASP A 197 18.06 11.47 32.46
C ASP A 197 17.19 12.73 32.47
N LEU A 198 17.55 13.73 33.28
CA LEU A 198 16.87 15.03 33.30
C LEU A 198 17.06 15.78 31.97
N ILE A 199 18.31 15.88 31.47
CA ILE A 199 18.60 16.53 30.18
C ILE A 199 17.84 15.81 29.06
N LYS A 200 17.83 14.48 29.05
CA LYS A 200 17.09 13.68 28.08
C LYS A 200 15.60 14.00 28.09
N LEU A 201 14.97 14.17 29.26
CA LEU A 201 13.57 14.58 29.35
C LEU A 201 13.36 15.98 28.77
N ILE A 202 14.24 16.94 29.07
CA ILE A 202 14.18 18.31 28.51
C ILE A 202 14.29 18.27 26.98
N CYS A 203 15.26 17.54 26.42
CA CYS A 203 15.39 17.37 24.97
C CYS A 203 14.11 16.77 24.36
N LYS A 204 13.54 15.74 25.00
CA LYS A 204 12.30 15.12 24.51
C LYS A 204 11.09 16.04 24.60
N ILE A 205 10.99 16.89 25.63
CA ILE A 205 9.94 17.91 25.74
C ILE A 205 10.09 18.91 24.59
N PHE A 206 11.30 19.43 24.39
CA PHE A 206 11.61 20.35 23.30
C PHE A 206 11.23 19.75 21.94
N TRP A 207 11.62 18.49 21.69
CA TRP A 207 11.27 17.74 20.49
C TRP A 207 9.75 17.70 20.24
N SER A 208 8.96 17.25 21.21
CA SER A 208 7.50 17.15 21.03
C SER A 208 6.85 18.50 20.79
N SER A 209 7.36 19.55 21.42
CA SER A 209 6.87 20.93 21.21
C SER A 209 7.15 21.45 19.80
N ILE A 210 8.23 21.01 19.14
CA ILE A 210 8.62 21.49 17.80
C ILE A 210 8.35 20.49 16.66
N TYR A 211 7.73 19.34 16.92
CA TYR A 211 7.70 18.23 15.97
C TYR A 211 7.10 18.59 14.60
N LEU A 212 5.93 19.24 14.59
CA LEU A 212 5.27 19.72 13.37
C LEU A 212 5.53 21.20 13.06
N GLU A 213 5.57 22.04 14.09
CA GLU A 213 5.71 23.50 13.96
C GLU A 213 6.54 24.09 15.11
N ILE A 214 7.18 25.24 14.87
CA ILE A 214 7.94 25.99 15.88
C ILE A 214 6.98 26.88 16.70
N PRO A 215 6.92 26.72 18.04
CA PRO A 215 6.17 27.62 18.90
C PRO A 215 6.59 29.09 18.79
N LYS A 216 5.63 30.01 18.93
CA LYS A 216 5.84 31.46 18.76
C LYS A 216 7.04 32.02 19.54
N GLN A 217 7.22 31.58 20.78
CA GLN A 217 8.32 31.99 21.64
C GLN A 217 9.72 31.69 21.05
N LEU A 218 9.86 30.60 20.30
CA LEU A 218 11.13 30.19 19.71
C LEU A 218 11.49 30.97 18.44
N PHE A 219 10.62 31.83 17.92
CA PHE A 219 11.00 32.79 16.89
C PHE A 219 11.79 33.98 17.45
N ASP A 220 11.79 34.20 18.77
CA ASP A 220 12.68 35.20 19.39
C ASP A 220 14.15 34.77 19.22
N PRO A 221 14.99 35.57 18.54
CA PRO A 221 16.37 35.19 18.25
C PRO A 221 17.22 34.95 19.50
N ASN A 222 16.96 35.66 20.60
CA ASN A 222 17.73 35.52 21.83
C ASN A 222 17.38 34.21 22.56
N ILE A 223 16.08 33.89 22.65
CA ILE A 223 15.60 32.66 23.26
C ILE A 223 16.10 31.45 22.46
N PHE A 224 15.94 31.50 21.14
CA PHE A 224 16.40 30.43 20.26
C PHE A 224 17.92 30.23 20.34
N ASN A 225 18.70 31.32 20.32
CA ASN A 225 20.16 31.26 20.46
C ASN A 225 20.59 30.61 21.78
N ALA A 226 19.91 30.90 22.89
CA ALA A 226 20.22 30.29 24.17
C ALA A 226 20.05 28.76 24.16
N TRP A 227 18.96 28.26 23.56
CA TRP A 227 18.75 26.82 23.37
C TRP A 227 19.82 26.21 22.47
N MET A 228 20.14 26.85 21.34
CA MET A 228 21.15 26.36 20.40
C MET A 228 22.54 26.25 21.02
N ILE A 229 22.94 27.21 21.86
CA ILE A 229 24.22 27.16 22.58
C ILE A 229 24.28 25.94 23.50
N LEU A 230 23.20 25.63 24.22
CA LEU A 230 23.15 24.46 25.11
C LEU A 230 23.20 23.14 24.33
N PHE A 231 22.49 23.04 23.21
CA PHE A 231 22.56 21.85 22.35
C PHE A 231 23.96 21.65 21.77
N LEU A 232 24.61 22.72 21.29
CA LEU A 232 25.98 22.65 20.79
C LEU A 232 26.97 22.25 21.90
N ASN A 233 26.83 22.82 23.11
CA ASN A 233 27.66 22.44 24.26
C ASN A 233 27.55 20.93 24.58
N ILE A 234 26.34 20.39 24.56
CA ILE A 234 26.10 18.94 24.74
C ILE A 234 26.79 18.10 23.66
N LEU A 235 26.80 18.56 22.40
CA LEU A 235 27.50 17.86 21.32
C LEU A 235 29.02 17.89 21.48
N GLU A 236 29.58 19.05 21.87
CA GLU A 236 31.03 19.23 22.04
C GLU A 236 31.57 18.54 23.29
N ARG A 237 30.76 18.42 24.33
CA ARG A 237 31.15 17.80 25.58
C ARG A 237 31.47 16.31 25.39
N PRO A 238 32.62 15.80 25.89
CA PRO A 238 32.91 14.38 25.84
C PRO A 238 31.92 13.60 26.72
N VAL A 239 31.58 12.39 26.29
CA VAL A 239 30.76 11.48 27.09
C VAL A 239 31.59 11.05 28.30
N PRO A 240 31.06 11.15 29.55
CA PRO A 240 31.78 10.64 30.72
C PRO A 240 32.17 9.16 30.53
N LEU A 241 33.23 8.68 31.17
CA LEU A 241 33.60 7.25 31.12
C LEU A 241 33.23 6.52 32.43
N GLU A 242 33.14 7.26 33.53
CA GLU A 242 32.77 6.73 34.83
C GLU A 242 31.34 6.19 34.82
N GLY A 243 31.16 4.91 35.19
CA GLY A 243 29.86 4.24 35.23
C GLY A 243 29.31 3.80 33.87
N GLN A 244 30.08 3.90 32.79
CA GLN A 244 29.68 3.39 31.48
C GLN A 244 29.71 1.84 31.48
N PRO A 245 28.64 1.17 31.01
CA PRO A 245 28.63 -0.29 30.90
C PRO A 245 29.75 -0.82 29.98
N THR A 246 30.35 -1.95 30.35
CA THR A 246 31.32 -2.68 29.51
C THR A 246 30.65 -3.46 28.39
N ASP A 247 29.44 -3.95 28.66
CA ASP A 247 28.60 -4.64 27.69
C ASP A 247 28.17 -3.69 26.55
N PRO A 248 28.48 -4.00 25.27
CA PRO A 248 28.08 -3.22 24.11
C PRO A 248 26.58 -2.89 24.05
N GLU A 249 25.70 -3.84 24.41
CA GLU A 249 24.24 -3.64 24.32
C GLU A 249 23.75 -2.66 25.39
N LEU A 250 24.22 -2.82 26.63
CA LEU A 250 23.93 -1.87 27.70
C LEU A 250 24.55 -0.49 27.43
N ARG A 251 25.71 -0.44 26.76
CA ARG A 251 26.41 0.79 26.41
C ARG A 251 25.64 1.61 25.37
N LYS A 252 25.00 0.98 24.37
CA LYS A 252 24.09 1.65 23.41
C LYS A 252 22.97 2.39 24.14
N SER A 253 22.47 1.80 25.23
CA SER A 253 21.34 2.32 26.00
C SER A 253 21.72 3.35 27.08
N TRP A 254 23.00 3.70 27.20
CA TRP A 254 23.48 4.56 28.28
C TRP A 254 22.95 6.00 28.18
N GLY A 255 22.66 6.61 29.33
CA GLY A 255 21.94 7.89 29.42
C GLY A 255 22.59 9.04 28.63
N TRP A 256 23.92 9.14 28.66
CA TRP A 256 24.64 10.20 27.95
C TRP A 256 24.62 10.05 26.42
N TRP A 257 24.68 8.81 25.92
CA TRP A 257 24.49 8.56 24.48
C TRP A 257 23.06 8.87 24.05
N LYS A 258 22.06 8.57 24.89
CA LYS A 258 20.67 8.98 24.66
C LYS A 258 20.51 10.50 24.60
N VAL A 259 21.21 11.26 25.44
CA VAL A 259 21.21 12.73 25.40
C VAL A 259 21.77 13.25 24.07
N LYS A 260 22.95 12.77 23.64
CA LYS A 260 23.52 13.15 22.34
C LYS A 260 22.60 12.78 21.19
N LYS A 261 22.04 11.57 21.19
CA LYS A 261 21.07 11.10 20.19
C LYS A 261 19.88 12.06 20.05
N TRP A 262 19.23 12.41 21.15
CA TRP A 262 18.07 13.33 21.12
C TRP A 262 18.46 14.75 20.69
N THR A 263 19.64 15.21 21.09
CA THR A 263 20.18 16.51 20.66
C THR A 263 20.38 16.54 19.14
N ILE A 264 21.00 15.50 18.57
CA ILE A 264 21.20 15.38 17.12
C ILE A 264 19.85 15.28 16.39
N HIS A 265 18.90 14.50 16.90
CA HIS A 265 17.54 14.43 16.34
C HIS A 265 16.89 15.81 16.20
N ILE A 266 16.93 16.61 17.28
CA ILE A 266 16.37 17.97 17.29
C ILE A 266 17.07 18.83 16.24
N LEU A 267 18.41 18.82 16.21
CA LEU A 267 19.20 19.63 15.28
C LEU A 267 18.98 19.22 13.82
N ASN A 268 18.86 17.92 13.54
CA ASN A 268 18.53 17.40 12.22
C ASN A 268 17.15 17.88 11.78
N ARG A 269 16.12 17.77 12.64
CA ARG A 269 14.76 18.25 12.33
C ARG A 269 14.72 19.75 12.10
N LEU A 270 15.42 20.53 12.93
CA LEU A 270 15.60 21.97 12.73
C LEU A 270 16.26 22.26 11.38
N TYR A 271 17.20 21.44 10.93
CA TYR A 271 17.91 21.66 9.66
C TYR A 271 17.12 21.23 8.41
N THR A 272 16.47 20.06 8.45
CA THR A 272 15.79 19.47 7.29
C THR A 272 14.39 20.04 7.09
N ARG A 273 13.62 20.26 8.17
CA ARG A 273 12.24 20.78 8.07
C ARG A 273 12.23 22.30 8.15
N PHE A 274 12.71 22.86 9.25
CA PHE A 274 12.53 24.30 9.56
C PHE A 274 13.63 25.19 8.98
N GLY A 275 14.79 24.63 8.71
CA GLY A 275 15.95 25.31 8.16
C GLY A 275 15.94 25.31 6.64
N ASP A 276 15.05 24.59 5.96
CA ASP A 276 14.96 24.60 4.50
C ASP A 276 14.02 25.71 4.00
N THR A 277 14.57 26.72 3.34
CA THR A 277 13.80 27.86 2.81
C THR A 277 12.77 27.47 1.75
N LYS A 278 12.92 26.31 1.10
CA LYS A 278 11.97 25.82 0.08
C LYS A 278 10.70 25.27 0.71
N LEU A 279 10.81 24.63 1.88
CA LEU A 279 9.69 23.99 2.59
C LEU A 279 8.92 24.95 3.49
N GLN A 280 9.40 26.19 3.68
CA GLN A 280 8.81 27.14 4.63
C GLN A 280 7.84 28.13 3.99
N LYS A 281 6.71 28.35 4.68
CA LYS A 281 5.76 29.45 4.43
C LYS A 281 6.50 30.80 4.44
N PRO A 282 6.05 31.82 3.69
CA PRO A 282 6.75 33.12 3.58
C PRO A 282 7.12 33.76 4.91
N GLU A 283 6.25 33.62 5.91
CA GLU A 283 6.41 34.16 7.27
C GLU A 283 7.60 33.52 8.03
N ASN A 284 7.89 32.24 7.77
CA ASN A 284 8.93 31.47 8.46
C ASN A 284 10.27 31.48 7.72
N LYS A 285 10.34 32.02 6.50
CA LYS A 285 11.58 32.05 5.70
C LYS A 285 12.71 32.84 6.37
N ALA A 286 12.39 33.90 7.11
CA ALA A 286 13.38 34.70 7.83
C ALA A 286 14.09 33.88 8.92
N PHE A 287 13.34 33.04 9.64
CA PHE A 287 13.89 32.11 10.62
C PHE A 287 14.82 31.09 9.95
N ALA A 288 14.37 30.45 8.87
CA ALA A 288 15.16 29.46 8.13
C ALA A 288 16.51 30.02 7.65
N GLN A 289 16.50 31.23 7.08
CA GLN A 289 17.72 31.92 6.64
C GLN A 289 18.68 32.23 7.80
N SER A 290 18.13 32.72 8.93
CA SER A 290 18.92 32.97 10.14
C SER A 290 19.53 31.68 10.69
N PHE A 291 18.75 30.60 10.71
CA PHE A 291 19.21 29.29 11.18
C PHE A 291 20.38 28.75 10.34
N GLN A 292 20.22 28.76 9.02
CA GLN A 292 21.26 28.32 8.07
C GLN A 292 22.55 29.13 8.24
N LYS A 293 22.45 30.46 8.39
CA LYS A 293 23.60 31.35 8.49
C LYS A 293 24.37 31.18 9.79
N ASN A 294 23.67 31.01 10.92
CA ASN A 294 24.28 31.14 12.25
C ASN A 294 24.61 29.79 12.91
N TYR A 295 23.89 28.71 12.58
CA TYR A 295 24.00 27.43 13.31
C TYR A 295 24.36 26.24 12.42
N ALA A 296 23.85 26.15 11.18
CA ALA A 296 24.03 24.95 10.35
C ALA A 296 25.49 24.54 10.16
N GLY A 297 26.40 25.50 9.93
CA GLY A 297 27.83 25.23 9.81
C GLY A 297 28.49 24.76 11.12
N LYS A 298 28.06 25.30 12.28
CA LYS A 298 28.58 24.89 13.60
C LYS A 298 28.13 23.47 13.96
N ILE A 299 26.89 23.13 13.63
CA ILE A 299 26.35 21.77 13.81
C ILE A 299 27.15 20.78 12.96
N LEU A 300 27.40 21.11 11.69
CA LEU A 300 28.22 20.29 10.80
C LEU A 300 29.62 20.04 11.39
N GLU A 301 30.27 21.08 11.91
CA GLU A 301 31.58 20.96 12.55
C GLU A 301 31.55 20.02 13.78
N CYS A 302 30.53 20.15 14.64
CA CYS A 302 30.36 19.25 15.80
C CYS A 302 30.15 17.79 15.37
N HIS A 303 29.34 17.58 14.34
CA HIS A 303 29.09 16.26 13.76
C HIS A 303 30.37 15.62 13.22
N LEU A 304 31.19 16.38 12.47
CA LEU A 304 32.47 15.91 11.94
C LEU A 304 33.46 15.55 13.06
N ARG A 305 33.51 16.33 14.14
CA ARG A 305 34.32 15.99 15.34
C ARG A 305 33.87 14.69 16.01
N LEU A 306 32.56 14.44 16.09
CA LEU A 306 32.03 13.18 16.64
C LEU A 306 32.35 11.99 15.74
N LEU A 307 32.24 12.12 14.42
CA LEU A 307 32.59 11.07 13.46
C LEU A 307 34.08 10.71 13.49
N ASN A 308 34.97 11.64 13.89
CA ASN A 308 36.39 11.32 14.06
C ASN A 308 36.64 10.21 15.08
N ALA A 309 35.70 9.91 15.99
CA ALA A 309 35.77 8.74 16.87
C ALA A 309 35.90 7.42 16.07
N ILE A 310 35.14 7.27 14.98
CA ILE A 310 35.18 6.08 14.12
C ILE A 310 36.56 5.93 13.50
N ARG A 311 37.13 7.04 13.02
CA ARG A 311 38.45 7.09 12.37
C ARG A 311 39.59 6.62 13.29
N VAL A 312 39.49 6.92 14.58
CA VAL A 312 40.52 6.53 15.58
C VAL A 312 40.24 5.18 16.24
N GLY A 313 39.12 4.53 15.92
CA GLY A 313 38.69 3.27 16.52
C GLY A 313 37.99 3.41 17.89
N ASP A 314 37.56 4.61 18.24
CA ASP A 314 36.75 4.87 19.44
C ASP A 314 35.28 4.51 19.21
N TYR A 315 34.57 4.24 20.30
CA TYR A 315 33.17 3.82 20.27
C TYR A 315 32.21 4.99 19.96
N LEU A 316 31.39 4.84 18.93
CA LEU A 316 30.25 5.70 18.62
C LEU A 316 29.00 4.83 18.37
N PRO A 317 27.86 5.07 19.04
CA PRO A 317 26.67 4.26 18.83
C PRO A 317 26.11 4.37 17.41
N ASP A 318 25.64 3.26 16.86
CA ASP A 318 25.10 3.14 15.50
C ASP A 318 24.05 4.21 15.19
N ARG A 319 23.03 4.36 16.06
CA ARG A 319 21.99 5.36 15.86
C ARG A 319 22.50 6.81 15.86
N VAL A 320 23.57 7.10 16.59
CA VAL A 320 24.20 8.43 16.58
C VAL A 320 24.93 8.63 15.26
N THR A 321 25.69 7.63 14.80
CA THR A 321 26.37 7.63 13.50
C THR A 321 25.37 7.85 12.36
N ASN A 322 24.31 7.04 12.30
CA ASN A 322 23.25 7.13 11.29
C ASN A 322 22.62 8.55 11.23
N LEU A 323 22.24 9.14 12.36
CA LEU A 323 21.69 10.49 12.39
C LEU A 323 22.69 11.55 11.91
N ILE A 324 23.97 11.43 12.27
CA ILE A 324 24.99 12.35 11.80
C ILE A 324 25.14 12.24 10.27
N LEU A 325 25.18 11.01 9.74
CA LEU A 325 25.29 10.77 8.30
C LEU A 325 24.08 11.32 7.54
N GLN A 326 22.86 11.17 8.05
CA GLN A 326 21.66 11.78 7.46
C GLN A 326 21.75 13.31 7.35
N TYR A 327 22.33 13.97 8.36
CA TYR A 327 22.59 15.42 8.32
C TYR A 327 23.62 15.77 7.24
N LEU A 328 24.70 14.98 7.13
CA LEU A 328 25.74 15.15 6.12
C LEU A 328 25.17 14.96 4.70
N SER A 329 24.35 13.92 4.47
CA SER A 329 23.67 13.68 3.19
C SER A 329 22.79 14.87 2.79
N SER A 330 21.97 15.35 3.74
CA SER A 330 21.15 16.56 3.56
C SER A 330 21.97 17.85 3.35
N SER A 331 23.25 17.85 3.70
CA SER A 331 24.15 19.00 3.58
C SER A 331 24.81 19.10 2.20
N ILE A 332 24.99 17.97 1.50
CA ILE A 332 25.60 17.92 0.16
C ILE A 332 24.82 18.77 -0.86
N SER A 333 23.49 18.72 -0.78
CA SER A 333 22.60 19.41 -1.72
C SER A 333 22.66 20.95 -1.56
N LYS A 334 23.13 21.48 -0.41
CA LYS A 334 23.26 22.92 -0.15
C LYS A 334 24.68 23.42 -0.43
N ASN A 335 24.85 24.35 -1.39
CA ASN A 335 26.16 24.85 -1.84
C ASN A 335 27.05 25.37 -0.69
N SER A 336 26.48 26.14 0.24
CA SER A 336 27.22 26.72 1.37
C SER A 336 27.74 25.67 2.36
N MET A 337 26.96 24.62 2.62
CA MET A 337 27.37 23.54 3.52
C MET A 337 28.37 22.61 2.84
N TYR A 338 28.19 22.34 1.54
CA TYR A 338 29.15 21.56 0.76
C TYR A 338 30.55 22.22 0.73
N GLN A 339 30.62 23.55 0.60
CA GLN A 339 31.90 24.28 0.68
C GLN A 339 32.60 24.11 2.03
N LEU A 340 31.84 24.01 3.13
CA LEU A 340 32.39 23.74 4.47
C LEU A 340 32.83 22.28 4.64
N LEU A 341 32.15 21.34 3.99
CA LEU A 341 32.48 19.91 4.04
C LEU A 341 33.69 19.56 3.16
N GLN A 342 33.87 20.26 2.03
CA GLN A 342 34.88 19.97 1.01
C GLN A 342 36.30 19.71 1.55
N PRO A 343 36.85 20.50 2.50
CA PRO A 343 38.23 20.31 2.99
C PRO A 343 38.45 18.98 3.72
N GLN A 344 37.38 18.39 4.28
CA GLN A 344 37.43 17.13 5.02
C GLN A 344 36.72 15.99 4.27
N LEU A 345 36.20 16.24 3.07
CA LEU A 345 35.38 15.29 2.33
C LEU A 345 36.14 13.99 2.03
N ASP A 346 37.41 14.08 1.63
CA ASP A 346 38.22 12.90 1.33
C ASP A 346 38.44 12.03 2.60
N ILE A 347 38.64 12.65 3.77
CA ILE A 347 38.77 11.93 5.05
C ILE A 347 37.45 11.27 5.42
N VAL A 348 36.34 12.00 5.31
CA VAL A 348 35.00 11.47 5.61
C VAL A 348 34.69 10.29 4.67
N LEU A 349 34.93 10.45 3.37
CA LEU A 349 34.60 9.45 2.37
C LEU A 349 35.43 8.16 2.52
N PHE A 350 36.75 8.29 2.72
CA PHE A 350 37.66 7.14 2.69
C PHE A 350 37.96 6.54 4.06
N GLU A 351 38.01 7.35 5.13
CA GLU A 351 38.39 6.88 6.47
C GLU A 351 37.18 6.67 7.41
N ILE A 352 35.96 7.06 7.00
CA ILE A 352 34.75 6.93 7.83
C ILE A 352 33.65 6.19 7.08
N ILE A 353 33.20 6.72 5.95
CA ILE A 353 32.09 6.17 5.15
C ILE A 353 32.45 4.77 4.63
N PHE A 354 33.58 4.63 3.94
CA PHE A 354 33.96 3.33 3.37
C PHE A 354 34.14 2.21 4.42
N PRO A 355 34.83 2.43 5.57
CA PRO A 355 34.88 1.44 6.64
C PRO A 355 33.52 1.04 7.21
N LEU A 356 32.54 1.95 7.28
CA LEU A 356 31.17 1.63 7.72
C LEU A 356 30.41 0.76 6.72
N MET A 357 30.77 0.83 5.43
CA MET A 357 30.19 -0.02 4.38
C MET A 357 30.78 -1.44 4.40
N CYS A 358 31.97 -1.65 4.95
CA CYS A 358 32.63 -2.95 4.97
C CYS A 358 31.93 -3.94 5.93
N PHE A 359 32.07 -5.22 5.64
CA PHE A 359 31.70 -6.31 6.56
C PHE A 359 32.50 -6.19 7.87
N ASN A 360 31.82 -6.16 9.02
CA ASN A 360 32.40 -5.88 10.33
C ASN A 360 32.36 -7.10 11.27
N ASP A 361 32.86 -6.94 12.49
CA ASP A 361 32.92 -8.03 13.48
C ASP A 361 31.53 -8.46 13.99
N ASN A 362 30.57 -7.53 14.08
CA ASN A 362 29.20 -7.86 14.49
C ASN A 362 28.50 -8.67 13.39
N ASP A 363 28.70 -8.31 12.12
CA ASP A 363 28.18 -9.10 11.00
C ASP A 363 28.78 -10.51 11.01
N GLN A 364 30.09 -10.64 11.22
CA GLN A 364 30.76 -11.94 11.29
C GLN A 364 30.23 -12.81 12.43
N LYS A 365 29.95 -12.19 13.58
CA LYS A 365 29.39 -12.88 14.74
C LYS A 365 27.99 -13.38 14.43
N LEU A 366 27.14 -12.51 13.89
CA LEU A 366 25.76 -12.85 13.53
C LEU A 366 25.72 -13.93 12.44
N TRP A 367 26.55 -13.79 11.41
CA TRP A 367 26.71 -14.77 10.33
C TRP A 367 27.06 -16.18 10.85
N ASN A 368 27.86 -16.29 11.92
CA ASN A 368 28.28 -17.58 12.46
C ASN A 368 27.32 -18.15 13.52
N GLU A 369 26.74 -17.28 14.35
CA GLU A 369 25.90 -17.69 15.49
C GLU A 369 24.43 -17.84 15.09
N ASP A 370 23.92 -16.96 14.24
CA ASP A 370 22.52 -16.92 13.81
C ASP A 370 22.37 -16.34 12.38
N PRO A 371 22.57 -17.17 11.34
CA PRO A 371 22.43 -16.76 9.95
C PRO A 371 21.02 -16.29 9.57
N HIS A 372 19.98 -16.79 10.26
CA HIS A 372 18.60 -16.39 10.01
C HIS A 372 18.39 -14.94 10.43
N GLU A 373 18.86 -14.56 11.62
CA GLU A 373 18.80 -13.18 12.10
C GLU A 373 19.69 -12.23 11.26
N TYR A 374 20.81 -12.73 10.69
CA TYR A 374 21.60 -11.95 9.73
C TYR A 374 20.81 -11.59 8.48
N VAL A 375 20.14 -12.58 7.88
CA VAL A 375 19.28 -12.36 6.70
C VAL A 375 18.13 -11.43 7.06
N ARG A 376 17.41 -11.70 8.15
CA ARG A 376 16.27 -10.89 8.58
C ARG A 376 16.68 -9.42 8.75
N LYS A 377 17.76 -9.13 9.47
CA LYS A 377 18.28 -7.76 9.64
C LYS A 377 18.76 -7.10 8.36
N GLY A 378 19.22 -7.89 7.38
CA GLY A 378 19.74 -7.39 6.11
C GLY A 378 18.66 -6.87 5.16
N TYR A 379 17.41 -7.32 5.29
CA TYR A 379 16.28 -6.93 4.44
C TYR A 379 15.11 -6.32 5.24
N ASP A 380 15.30 -6.06 6.53
CA ASP A 380 14.33 -5.37 7.38
C ASP A 380 14.44 -3.85 7.14
N ILE A 381 13.40 -3.29 6.51
CA ILE A 381 13.31 -1.86 6.15
C ILE A 381 13.54 -0.97 7.39
N ILE A 382 13.01 -1.35 8.57
CA ILE A 382 13.09 -0.55 9.79
C ILE A 382 14.52 -0.54 10.33
N GLU A 383 15.20 -1.70 10.32
CA GLU A 383 16.62 -1.79 10.67
C GLU A 383 17.48 -0.96 9.71
N ASP A 384 17.15 -0.99 8.41
CA ASP A 384 17.83 -0.20 7.38
C ASP A 384 17.73 1.32 7.62
N LEU A 385 16.56 1.84 8.02
CA LEU A 385 16.38 3.26 8.37
C LEU A 385 17.36 3.73 9.46
N TYR A 386 17.79 2.82 10.34
CA TYR A 386 18.63 3.13 11.51
C TYR A 386 20.06 2.65 11.37
N SER A 387 20.37 1.93 10.30
CA SER A 387 21.68 1.36 10.01
C SER A 387 22.71 2.44 9.63
N PRO A 388 23.93 2.41 10.23
CA PRO A 388 25.05 3.23 9.78
C PRO A 388 25.56 2.85 8.39
N ARG A 389 25.45 1.57 8.01
CA ARG A 389 25.87 1.08 6.69
C ARG A 389 25.00 1.69 5.60
N THR A 390 23.68 1.63 5.79
CA THR A 390 22.70 2.18 4.85
C THR A 390 22.82 3.69 4.76
N ALA A 391 22.94 4.40 5.89
CA ALA A 391 23.19 5.85 5.88
C ALA A 391 24.54 6.25 5.22
N ALA A 392 25.56 5.39 5.27
CA ALA A 392 26.82 5.60 4.57
C ALA A 392 26.66 5.41 3.05
N MET A 393 25.90 4.40 2.63
CA MET A 393 25.52 4.21 1.21
C MET A 393 24.74 5.41 0.69
N ASP A 394 23.71 5.86 1.40
CA ASP A 394 22.90 7.02 1.03
C ASP A 394 23.75 8.28 0.87
N PHE A 395 24.74 8.47 1.74
CA PHE A 395 25.67 9.58 1.64
C PHE A 395 26.49 9.54 0.34
N VAL A 396 27.02 8.37 -0.04
CA VAL A 396 27.78 8.19 -1.28
C VAL A 396 26.87 8.42 -2.49
N SER A 397 25.69 7.82 -2.50
CA SER A 397 24.71 7.96 -3.59
C SER A 397 24.28 9.43 -3.75
N GLU A 398 23.98 10.14 -2.67
CA GLU A 398 23.63 11.57 -2.72
C GLU A 398 24.81 12.45 -3.15
N LEU A 399 26.04 12.13 -2.70
CA LEU A 399 27.26 12.82 -3.12
C LEU A 399 27.47 12.70 -4.62
N VAL A 400 27.33 11.50 -5.16
CA VAL A 400 27.49 11.23 -6.59
C VAL A 400 26.35 11.88 -7.39
N ARG A 401 25.11 11.79 -6.91
CA ARG A 401 23.92 12.36 -7.56
C ARG A 401 23.98 13.88 -7.67
N LYS A 402 24.32 14.59 -6.59
CA LYS A 402 24.31 16.07 -6.55
C LYS A 402 25.66 16.71 -6.86
N ARG A 403 26.77 16.03 -6.59
CA ARG A 403 28.15 16.56 -6.67
C ARG A 403 29.11 15.58 -7.35
N GLY A 404 28.63 14.79 -8.32
CA GLY A 404 29.43 13.72 -8.94
C GLY A 404 30.69 14.18 -9.67
N LYS A 405 30.74 15.43 -10.18
CA LYS A 405 31.89 15.96 -10.92
C LYS A 405 33.15 15.93 -10.06
N GLY A 406 34.09 15.04 -10.40
CA GLY A 406 35.34 14.81 -9.68
C GLY A 406 35.23 13.86 -8.48
N ASN A 407 34.14 13.92 -7.71
CA ASN A 407 33.96 13.03 -6.55
C ASN A 407 33.72 11.57 -6.94
N LEU A 408 32.93 11.32 -7.99
CA LEU A 408 32.71 9.95 -8.49
C LEU A 408 34.04 9.33 -8.94
N GLN A 409 34.83 10.08 -9.72
CA GLN A 409 36.13 9.61 -10.20
C GLN A 409 37.08 9.29 -9.04
N LYS A 410 37.19 10.17 -8.04
CA LYS A 410 38.00 9.92 -6.84
C LYS A 410 37.56 8.66 -6.11
N PHE A 411 36.24 8.48 -5.93
CA PHE A 411 35.70 7.34 -5.20
C PHE A 411 35.94 6.03 -5.96
N ILE A 412 35.66 5.98 -7.26
CA ILE A 412 35.92 4.80 -8.09
C ILE A 412 37.41 4.47 -8.15
N GLN A 413 38.30 5.46 -8.26
CA GLN A 413 39.75 5.23 -8.19
C GLN A 413 40.19 4.59 -6.87
N PHE A 414 39.59 5.01 -5.76
CA PHE A 414 39.82 4.39 -4.46
C PHE A 414 39.35 2.93 -4.42
N ILE A 415 38.16 2.64 -4.97
CA ILE A 415 37.65 1.27 -5.08
C ILE A 415 38.55 0.38 -5.96
N VAL A 416 39.01 0.88 -7.10
CA VAL A 416 39.93 0.16 -8.00
C VAL A 416 41.26 -0.15 -7.29
N GLU A 417 41.77 0.78 -6.47
CA GLU A 417 42.97 0.56 -5.68
C GLU A 417 42.77 -0.55 -4.61
N ILE A 418 41.57 -0.68 -4.06
CA ILE A 418 41.22 -1.78 -3.14
C ILE A 418 41.22 -3.11 -3.89
N PHE A 419 40.64 -3.16 -5.08
CA PHE A 419 40.67 -4.37 -5.91
C PHE A 419 42.10 -4.77 -6.27
N ARG A 420 42.94 -3.82 -6.67
CA ARG A 420 44.36 -4.07 -6.96
C ARG A 420 45.08 -4.64 -5.74
N ARG A 421 44.92 -4.04 -4.56
CA ARG A 421 45.51 -4.54 -3.30
C ARG A 421 45.01 -5.93 -2.93
N TYR A 422 43.74 -6.20 -3.19
CA TYR A 422 43.14 -7.50 -2.94
C TYR A 422 43.75 -8.59 -3.84
N ASP A 423 43.96 -8.29 -5.13
CA ASP A 423 44.56 -9.22 -6.09
C ASP A 423 46.05 -9.48 -5.83
N GLU A 424 46.79 -8.46 -5.37
CA GLU A 424 48.22 -8.57 -5.03
C GLU A 424 48.47 -9.25 -3.67
N ALA A 425 47.48 -9.28 -2.79
CA ALA A 425 47.64 -9.82 -1.44
C ALA A 425 47.70 -11.37 -1.42
N PRO A 426 48.60 -11.96 -0.62
CA PRO A 426 48.56 -13.39 -0.32
C PRO A 426 47.21 -13.83 0.27
N VAL A 427 46.83 -15.09 0.02
CA VAL A 427 45.54 -15.66 0.48
C VAL A 427 45.33 -15.50 1.99
N GLU A 428 46.39 -15.58 2.80
CA GLU A 428 46.31 -15.48 4.26
C GLU A 428 46.05 -14.05 4.78
N THR A 429 46.45 -13.03 4.02
CA THR A 429 46.33 -11.61 4.41
C THR A 429 45.39 -10.85 3.48
N LYS A 430 44.56 -11.56 2.72
CA LYS A 430 43.67 -10.97 1.73
C LYS A 430 42.63 -10.08 2.44
N PRO A 431 42.43 -8.82 2.02
CA PRO A 431 41.50 -7.91 2.70
C PRO A 431 40.04 -8.18 2.29
N TYR A 432 39.52 -9.35 2.64
CA TYR A 432 38.17 -9.82 2.26
C TYR A 432 37.06 -8.83 2.64
N ARG A 433 37.13 -8.23 3.84
CA ARG A 433 36.15 -7.24 4.31
C ARG A 433 36.13 -5.95 3.49
N GLN A 434 37.31 -5.50 3.05
CA GLN A 434 37.40 -4.31 2.20
C GLN A 434 36.92 -4.62 0.78
N LYS A 435 37.19 -5.83 0.28
CA LYS A 435 36.65 -6.30 -1.00
C LYS A 435 35.12 -6.33 -0.98
N ASP A 436 34.52 -6.83 0.09
CA ASP A 436 33.08 -6.82 0.31
C ASP A 436 32.50 -5.39 0.28
N GLY A 437 33.05 -4.48 1.07
CA GLY A 437 32.61 -3.07 1.08
C GLY A 437 32.79 -2.37 -0.27
N ALA A 438 33.83 -2.73 -1.03
CA ALA A 438 34.06 -2.23 -2.39
C ALA A 438 33.03 -2.74 -3.40
N LEU A 439 32.62 -4.01 -3.30
CA LEU A 439 31.54 -4.59 -4.09
C LEU A 439 30.20 -3.94 -3.74
N LEU A 440 29.91 -3.75 -2.45
CA LEU A 440 28.73 -3.03 -1.98
C LEU A 440 28.66 -1.60 -2.55
N ALA A 441 29.79 -0.88 -2.54
CA ALA A 441 29.87 0.48 -3.07
C ALA A 441 29.60 0.56 -4.57
N ILE A 442 30.06 -0.42 -5.35
CA ILE A 442 29.79 -0.49 -6.79
C ILE A 442 28.31 -0.81 -7.04
N GLY A 443 27.76 -1.84 -6.38
CA GLY A 443 26.35 -2.19 -6.51
C GLY A 443 25.41 -1.04 -6.11
N ALA A 444 25.72 -0.32 -5.02
CA ALA A 444 24.95 0.84 -4.58
C ALA A 444 24.97 2.02 -5.59
N LEU A 445 25.98 2.08 -6.45
CA LEU A 445 26.13 3.10 -7.49
C LEU A 445 25.70 2.60 -8.88
N CYS A 446 25.04 1.45 -8.95
CA CYS A 446 24.60 0.78 -10.18
C CYS A 446 23.93 1.74 -11.17
N ASP A 447 22.87 2.44 -10.75
CA ASP A 447 22.08 3.32 -11.62
C ASP A 447 22.93 4.42 -12.27
N LYS A 448 23.88 4.97 -11.51
CA LYS A 448 24.75 6.01 -12.03
C LYS A 448 25.83 5.46 -12.95
N LEU A 449 26.43 4.32 -12.60
CA LEU A 449 27.52 3.73 -13.36
C LEU A 449 27.06 3.19 -14.71
N LYS A 450 25.84 2.63 -14.80
CA LYS A 450 25.24 2.17 -16.07
C LYS A 450 25.00 3.30 -17.08
N GLN A 451 24.87 4.54 -16.60
CA GLN A 451 24.56 5.71 -17.43
C GLN A 451 25.77 6.61 -17.75
N THR A 452 26.94 6.38 -17.13
CA THR A 452 28.06 7.33 -17.18
C THR A 452 29.30 6.73 -17.86
N GLU A 453 29.73 7.30 -18.98
CA GLU A 453 31.02 6.94 -19.63
C GLU A 453 32.23 7.55 -18.88
N PRO A 454 33.40 6.88 -18.84
CA PRO A 454 33.73 5.58 -19.43
C PRO A 454 33.37 4.38 -18.55
N TYR A 455 32.61 4.57 -17.46
CA TYR A 455 32.35 3.50 -16.50
C TYR A 455 31.45 2.42 -17.09
N LYS A 456 30.44 2.82 -17.86
CA LYS A 456 29.49 1.92 -18.53
C LYS A 456 30.22 0.84 -19.35
N SER A 457 31.22 1.22 -20.17
CA SER A 457 31.98 0.28 -20.99
C SER A 457 32.87 -0.68 -20.17
N GLU A 458 33.28 -0.28 -18.96
CA GLU A 458 34.17 -1.07 -18.09
C GLU A 458 33.41 -1.96 -17.09
N LEU A 459 32.06 -1.92 -17.08
CA LEU A 459 31.25 -2.71 -16.15
C LEU A 459 31.41 -4.21 -16.37
N GLU A 460 31.28 -4.70 -17.60
CA GLU A 460 31.41 -6.13 -17.91
C GLU A 460 32.81 -6.67 -17.56
N PRO A 461 33.92 -6.03 -17.99
CA PRO A 461 35.27 -6.42 -17.55
C PRO A 461 35.43 -6.44 -16.02
N MET A 462 34.85 -5.46 -15.32
CA MET A 462 34.87 -5.40 -13.86
C MET A 462 34.13 -6.59 -13.23
N LEU A 463 32.94 -6.93 -13.72
CA LEU A 463 32.20 -8.10 -13.24
C LEU A 463 33.01 -9.39 -13.43
N VAL A 464 33.56 -9.60 -14.62
CA VAL A 464 34.33 -10.81 -14.96
C VAL A 464 35.60 -10.91 -14.12
N GLN A 465 36.32 -9.81 -13.92
CA GLN A 465 37.59 -9.83 -13.20
C GLN A 465 37.41 -9.89 -11.67
N HIS A 466 36.38 -9.22 -11.13
CA HIS A 466 36.31 -8.90 -9.71
C HIS A 466 35.08 -9.45 -8.98
N VAL A 467 34.04 -9.89 -9.69
CA VAL A 467 32.79 -10.43 -9.11
C VAL A 467 32.68 -11.94 -9.36
N LEU A 468 32.79 -12.39 -10.61
CA LEU A 468 32.60 -13.80 -10.98
C LEU A 468 33.56 -14.78 -10.26
N PRO A 469 34.84 -14.47 -10.02
CA PRO A 469 35.73 -15.37 -9.28
C PRO A 469 35.30 -15.57 -7.82
N GLU A 470 34.62 -14.60 -7.22
CA GLU A 470 34.24 -14.61 -5.81
C GLU A 470 33.10 -15.59 -5.51
N PHE A 471 32.32 -16.03 -6.50
CA PHE A 471 31.34 -17.12 -6.33
C PHE A 471 31.98 -18.45 -5.89
N THR A 472 33.29 -18.63 -6.14
CA THR A 472 34.06 -19.81 -5.70
C THR A 472 34.93 -19.55 -4.47
N SER A 473 34.75 -18.38 -3.84
CA SER A 473 35.52 -17.97 -2.66
C SER A 473 35.23 -18.88 -1.46
N ARG A 474 36.25 -19.11 -0.62
CA ARG A 474 36.08 -19.85 0.64
C ARG A 474 35.27 -19.08 1.68
N ILE A 475 35.08 -17.78 1.45
CA ILE A 475 34.46 -16.85 2.39
C ILE A 475 33.00 -16.61 1.99
N GLY A 476 32.06 -16.97 2.87
CA GLY A 476 30.62 -16.90 2.62
C GLY A 476 30.10 -15.51 2.26
N HIS A 477 30.45 -14.49 3.04
CA HIS A 477 29.97 -13.12 2.79
C HIS A 477 30.39 -12.58 1.42
N LEU A 478 31.54 -13.01 0.88
CA LEU A 478 31.94 -12.63 -0.49
C LEU A 478 31.14 -13.37 -1.57
N ARG A 479 30.79 -14.64 -1.36
CA ARG A 479 29.90 -15.37 -2.28
C ARG A 479 28.52 -14.71 -2.33
N ALA A 480 27.96 -14.38 -1.17
CA ALA A 480 26.69 -13.67 -1.06
C ALA A 480 26.74 -12.30 -1.74
N LYS A 481 27.79 -11.50 -1.44
CA LYS A 481 27.96 -10.18 -2.06
C LYS A 481 28.17 -10.27 -3.58
N ALA A 482 28.85 -11.30 -4.07
CA ALA A 482 29.02 -11.52 -5.51
C ALA A 482 27.68 -11.82 -6.20
N ALA A 483 26.83 -12.65 -5.58
CA ALA A 483 25.47 -12.90 -6.07
C ALA A 483 24.65 -11.60 -6.12
N TRP A 484 24.63 -10.84 -5.03
CA TRP A 484 23.92 -9.56 -4.96
C TRP A 484 24.38 -8.57 -6.05
N VAL A 485 25.69 -8.34 -6.20
CA VAL A 485 26.22 -7.43 -7.24
C VAL A 485 25.91 -7.94 -8.66
N ALA A 486 25.98 -9.25 -8.90
CA ALA A 486 25.65 -9.83 -10.19
C ALA A 486 24.17 -9.55 -10.55
N GLY A 487 23.25 -9.69 -9.60
CA GLY A 487 21.84 -9.35 -9.77
C GLY A 487 21.63 -7.88 -10.13
N GLN A 488 22.28 -6.96 -9.41
CA GLN A 488 22.19 -5.50 -9.68
C GLN A 488 22.57 -5.14 -11.12
N TYR A 489 23.53 -5.86 -11.72
CA TYR A 489 24.00 -5.62 -13.08
C TYR A 489 23.43 -6.59 -14.12
N ALA A 490 22.41 -7.41 -13.79
CA ALA A 490 21.85 -8.38 -14.73
C ALA A 490 21.35 -7.74 -16.05
N HIS A 491 20.82 -6.52 -15.99
CA HIS A 491 20.28 -5.78 -17.15
C HIS A 491 21.31 -4.98 -17.97
N ILE A 492 22.61 -5.11 -17.72
CA ILE A 492 23.60 -4.43 -18.59
C ILE A 492 23.68 -5.10 -19.97
N ASN A 493 24.12 -4.34 -20.97
CA ASN A 493 24.43 -4.90 -22.27
C ASN A 493 25.76 -5.67 -22.20
N PHE A 494 25.69 -7.00 -22.08
CA PHE A 494 26.85 -7.88 -22.16
C PHE A 494 27.34 -7.98 -23.60
N SER A 495 28.61 -7.67 -23.82
CA SER A 495 29.30 -7.82 -25.11
C SER A 495 29.50 -9.30 -25.45
N ASP A 496 29.78 -10.14 -24.44
CA ASP A 496 29.84 -11.59 -24.58
C ASP A 496 28.67 -12.25 -23.81
N GLN A 497 27.74 -12.84 -24.56
CA GLN A 497 26.59 -13.55 -23.98
C GLN A 497 27.02 -14.75 -23.10
N ASN A 498 28.23 -15.29 -23.28
CA ASN A 498 28.76 -16.32 -22.38
C ASN A 498 29.03 -15.79 -20.98
N ASN A 499 29.37 -14.51 -20.82
CA ASN A 499 29.57 -13.91 -19.50
C ASN A 499 28.24 -13.83 -18.73
N PHE A 500 27.15 -13.47 -19.42
CA PHE A 500 25.80 -13.51 -18.86
C PHE A 500 25.43 -14.93 -18.41
N ARG A 501 25.62 -15.93 -19.29
CA ARG A 501 25.35 -17.35 -18.98
C ARG A 501 26.16 -17.85 -17.81
N LEU A 502 27.43 -17.46 -17.72
CA LEU A 502 28.33 -17.87 -16.66
C LEU A 502 27.93 -17.23 -15.32
N ALA A 503 27.58 -15.95 -15.32
CA ALA A 503 27.03 -15.27 -14.14
C ALA A 503 25.72 -15.91 -13.67
N PHE A 504 24.80 -16.19 -14.61
CA PHE A 504 23.54 -16.86 -14.35
C PHE A 504 23.75 -18.25 -13.73
N ASN A 505 24.62 -19.08 -14.31
CA ASN A 505 24.94 -20.41 -13.77
C ASN A 505 25.55 -20.35 -12.36
N PHE A 506 26.33 -19.31 -12.05
CA PHE A 506 26.86 -19.12 -10.70
C PHE A 506 25.77 -18.75 -9.70
N VAL A 507 24.85 -17.87 -10.07
CA VAL A 507 23.68 -17.54 -9.25
C VAL A 507 22.82 -18.79 -9.01
N VAL A 508 22.52 -19.56 -10.06
CA VAL A 508 21.80 -20.84 -9.96
C VAL A 508 22.51 -21.83 -9.04
N SER A 509 23.84 -21.91 -9.12
CA SER A 509 24.63 -22.78 -8.24
C SER A 509 24.61 -22.29 -6.78
N GLY A 510 24.52 -20.98 -6.56
CA GLY A 510 24.44 -20.35 -5.24
C GLY A 510 23.17 -20.70 -4.46
N LEU A 511 22.07 -21.09 -5.13
CA LEU A 511 20.87 -21.61 -4.46
C LEU A 511 21.15 -22.88 -3.64
N ARG A 512 22.23 -23.59 -3.95
CA ARG A 512 22.66 -24.83 -3.25
C ARG A 512 23.84 -24.61 -2.31
N ASP A 513 24.18 -23.35 -2.00
CA ASP A 513 25.29 -23.05 -1.10
C ASP A 513 24.99 -23.54 0.33
N PRO A 514 25.99 -24.08 1.07
CA PRO A 514 25.80 -24.49 2.45
C PRO A 514 25.43 -23.34 3.40
N GLU A 515 25.79 -22.09 3.06
CA GLU A 515 25.52 -20.93 3.91
C GLU A 515 24.21 -20.24 3.51
N LEU A 516 23.29 -20.13 4.48
CA LEU A 516 21.96 -19.56 4.26
C LEU A 516 21.96 -18.18 3.58
N PRO A 517 22.78 -17.19 4.01
CA PRO A 517 22.71 -15.87 3.39
C PRO A 517 23.13 -15.86 1.91
N VAL A 518 24.00 -16.80 1.50
CA VAL A 518 24.39 -16.96 0.10
C VAL A 518 23.22 -17.48 -0.73
N ARG A 519 22.46 -18.44 -0.21
CA ARG A 519 21.25 -18.96 -0.86
C ARG A 519 20.22 -17.85 -1.08
N VAL A 520 19.99 -17.01 -0.07
CA VAL A 520 19.03 -15.89 -0.12
C VAL A 520 19.45 -14.84 -1.16
N ASP A 521 20.68 -14.31 -1.07
CA ASP A 521 21.19 -13.33 -2.05
C ASP A 521 21.18 -13.88 -3.49
N SER A 522 21.40 -15.20 -3.65
CA SER A 522 21.33 -15.85 -4.97
C SER A 522 19.91 -15.93 -5.51
N VAL A 523 18.90 -16.16 -4.67
CA VAL A 523 17.50 -16.14 -5.11
C VAL A 523 17.09 -14.73 -5.51
N PHE A 524 17.47 -13.70 -4.77
CA PHE A 524 17.12 -12.32 -5.15
C PHE A 524 17.82 -11.89 -6.43
N ALA A 525 19.08 -12.29 -6.62
CA ALA A 525 19.76 -12.07 -7.89
C ALA A 525 19.09 -12.82 -9.05
N LEU A 526 18.57 -14.04 -8.81
CA LEU A 526 17.91 -14.85 -9.83
C LEU A 526 16.73 -14.10 -10.47
N ARG A 527 15.95 -13.35 -9.69
CA ARG A 527 14.86 -12.51 -10.20
C ARG A 527 15.33 -11.59 -11.33
N SER A 528 16.34 -10.76 -11.07
CA SER A 528 16.86 -9.81 -12.06
C SER A 528 17.43 -10.51 -13.30
N PHE A 529 18.04 -11.69 -13.13
CA PHE A 529 18.51 -12.47 -14.28
C PHE A 529 17.37 -13.06 -15.11
N VAL A 530 16.30 -13.54 -14.46
CA VAL A 530 15.10 -14.07 -15.15
C VAL A 530 14.40 -12.95 -15.92
N GLU A 531 14.28 -11.76 -15.34
CA GLU A 531 13.73 -10.57 -16.01
C GLU A 531 14.60 -10.13 -17.20
N ALA A 532 15.92 -10.20 -17.07
CA ALA A 532 16.87 -9.82 -18.13
C ALA A 532 17.06 -10.88 -19.22
N CYS A 533 16.61 -12.12 -18.99
CA CYS A 533 16.89 -13.25 -19.88
C CYS A 533 16.04 -13.16 -21.17
N LYS A 534 16.71 -12.99 -22.31
CA LYS A 534 16.05 -12.94 -23.62
C LYS A 534 15.65 -14.32 -24.17
N ASP A 535 16.41 -15.37 -23.84
CA ASP A 535 16.15 -16.74 -24.29
C ASP A 535 15.81 -17.65 -23.11
N LEU A 536 14.52 -17.91 -22.91
CA LEU A 536 14.02 -18.74 -21.82
C LEU A 536 14.40 -20.22 -21.98
N ASN A 537 14.85 -20.68 -23.17
CA ASN A 537 15.19 -22.07 -23.42
C ASN A 537 16.37 -22.58 -22.57
N GLU A 538 17.23 -21.68 -22.09
CA GLU A 538 18.36 -22.03 -21.23
C GLU A 538 17.92 -22.37 -19.80
N ILE A 539 16.78 -21.84 -19.36
CA ILE A 539 16.27 -21.98 -17.99
C ILE A 539 15.26 -23.14 -17.90
N ARG A 540 14.52 -23.42 -18.98
CA ARG A 540 13.52 -24.51 -19.02
C ARG A 540 14.01 -25.86 -18.48
N PRO A 541 15.23 -26.35 -18.81
CA PRO A 541 15.70 -27.65 -18.32
C PRO A 541 16.00 -27.69 -16.81
N ILE A 542 16.31 -26.54 -16.22
CA ILE A 542 16.71 -26.41 -14.81
C ILE A 542 15.56 -25.93 -13.91
N LEU A 543 14.48 -25.40 -14.50
CA LEU A 543 13.29 -24.91 -13.81
C LEU A 543 12.77 -25.83 -12.69
N PRO A 544 12.64 -27.16 -12.88
CA PRO A 544 12.13 -28.02 -11.81
C PRO A 544 13.05 -28.07 -10.60
N GLN A 545 14.36 -28.01 -10.83
CA GLN A 545 15.36 -28.00 -9.77
C GLN A 545 15.41 -26.64 -9.06
N LEU A 546 15.19 -25.55 -9.79
CA LEU A 546 15.10 -24.20 -9.24
C LEU A 546 13.91 -24.08 -8.29
N LEU A 547 12.73 -24.53 -8.72
CA LEU A 547 11.51 -24.50 -7.91
C LEU A 547 11.67 -25.32 -6.62
N ASP A 548 12.28 -26.51 -6.69
CA ASP A 548 12.52 -27.35 -5.49
C ASP A 548 13.43 -26.68 -4.46
N GLU A 549 14.56 -26.09 -4.88
CA GLU A 549 15.45 -25.37 -3.95
C GLU A 549 14.79 -24.09 -3.41
N PHE A 550 14.03 -23.40 -4.25
CA PHE A 550 13.30 -22.21 -3.88
C PHE A 550 12.23 -22.50 -2.79
N PHE A 551 11.47 -23.60 -2.93
CA PHE A 551 10.51 -24.01 -1.89
C PHE A 551 11.17 -24.43 -0.59
N LYS A 552 12.35 -25.06 -0.62
CA LYS A 552 13.09 -25.37 0.61
C LYS A 552 13.45 -24.08 1.34
N LEU A 553 13.89 -23.06 0.61
CA LEU A 553 14.26 -21.78 1.18
C LEU A 553 13.05 -21.02 1.75
N MET A 554 11.92 -21.00 1.03
CA MET A 554 10.67 -20.38 1.52
C MET A 554 10.15 -21.05 2.81
N ASN A 555 10.42 -22.34 3.00
CA ASN A 555 10.08 -23.04 4.24
C ASN A 555 11.06 -22.77 5.39
N GLU A 556 12.24 -22.22 5.11
CA GLU A 556 13.34 -21.99 6.05
C GLU A 556 13.49 -20.50 6.44
N VAL A 557 13.06 -19.58 5.56
CA VAL A 557 13.16 -18.13 5.73
C VAL A 557 11.82 -17.48 5.41
N GLU A 558 11.31 -16.70 6.37
CA GLU A 558 10.14 -15.84 6.18
C GLU A 558 10.62 -14.49 5.62
N ASN A 559 10.52 -14.32 4.30
CA ASN A 559 10.92 -13.08 3.61
C ASN A 559 10.05 -12.85 2.36
N GLU A 560 9.54 -11.63 2.21
CA GLU A 560 8.64 -11.19 1.13
C GLU A 560 9.29 -11.21 -0.26
N ASP A 561 10.55 -10.79 -0.37
CA ASP A 561 11.30 -10.74 -1.63
C ASP A 561 11.47 -12.12 -2.27
N LEU A 562 11.43 -13.18 -1.46
CA LEU A 562 11.37 -14.54 -1.98
C LEU A 562 10.07 -14.70 -2.76
N VAL A 563 8.92 -14.42 -2.16
CA VAL A 563 7.61 -14.58 -2.80
C VAL A 563 7.51 -13.77 -4.09
N PHE A 564 7.99 -12.53 -4.11
CA PHE A 564 8.04 -11.71 -5.33
C PHE A 564 8.93 -12.31 -6.43
N THR A 565 10.03 -12.96 -6.05
CA THR A 565 10.88 -13.67 -7.00
C THR A 565 10.15 -14.87 -7.60
N LEU A 566 9.34 -15.59 -6.81
CA LEU A 566 8.53 -16.69 -7.35
C LEU A 566 7.50 -16.17 -8.35
N GLU A 567 6.80 -15.09 -8.01
CA GLU A 567 5.82 -14.45 -8.87
C GLU A 567 6.42 -14.11 -10.24
N THR A 568 7.59 -13.46 -10.25
CA THR A 568 8.31 -13.12 -11.48
C THR A 568 8.72 -14.36 -12.29
N VAL A 569 9.14 -15.44 -11.62
CA VAL A 569 9.45 -16.70 -12.29
C VAL A 569 8.18 -17.34 -12.88
N VAL A 570 7.07 -17.35 -12.16
CA VAL A 570 5.79 -17.89 -12.65
C VAL A 570 5.31 -17.11 -13.87
N ASP A 571 5.34 -15.78 -13.82
CA ASP A 571 4.94 -14.89 -14.91
C ASP A 571 5.72 -15.18 -16.20
N LYS A 572 7.05 -15.38 -16.11
CA LYS A 572 7.89 -15.66 -17.28
C LYS A 572 7.76 -17.06 -17.89
N PHE A 573 7.34 -18.06 -17.13
CA PHE A 573 7.32 -19.48 -17.55
C PHE A 573 5.91 -20.07 -17.63
N GLY A 574 4.89 -19.23 -17.84
CA GLY A 574 3.48 -19.56 -17.60
C GLY A 574 3.00 -20.93 -18.10
N GLU A 575 3.19 -21.29 -19.37
CA GLU A 575 2.72 -22.58 -19.90
C GLU A 575 3.48 -23.79 -19.30
N GLU A 576 4.75 -23.62 -18.96
CA GLU A 576 5.57 -24.65 -18.31
C GLU A 576 5.28 -24.82 -16.82
N MET A 577 4.51 -23.91 -16.22
CA MET A 577 4.08 -23.97 -14.81
C MET A 577 2.93 -24.95 -14.57
N ALA A 578 2.17 -25.30 -15.61
CA ALA A 578 1.03 -26.23 -15.52
C ALA A 578 1.29 -27.53 -14.70
N PRO A 579 2.39 -28.29 -14.90
CA PRO A 579 2.67 -29.50 -14.10
C PRO A 579 3.02 -29.21 -12.63
N TYR A 580 3.40 -27.99 -12.29
CA TYR A 580 3.81 -27.58 -10.93
C TYR A 580 2.72 -26.78 -10.21
N ALA A 581 1.73 -26.23 -10.93
CA ALA A 581 0.70 -25.32 -10.42
C ALA A 581 0.02 -25.84 -9.15
N LEU A 582 -0.34 -27.13 -9.11
CA LEU A 582 -0.96 -27.74 -7.92
C LEU A 582 -0.04 -27.68 -6.70
N GLY A 583 1.24 -28.06 -6.86
CA GLY A 583 2.23 -28.04 -5.78
C GLY A 583 2.60 -26.62 -5.36
N LEU A 584 2.65 -25.68 -6.32
CA LEU A 584 2.87 -24.26 -6.07
C LEU A 584 1.75 -23.67 -5.20
N CYS A 585 0.48 -23.87 -5.60
CA CYS A 585 -0.66 -23.40 -4.82
C CYS A 585 -0.71 -24.04 -3.42
N GLN A 586 -0.34 -25.32 -3.27
CA GLN A 586 -0.25 -25.97 -1.95
C GLN A 586 0.81 -25.34 -1.05
N ASN A 587 2.01 -25.11 -1.57
CA ASN A 587 3.10 -24.51 -0.81
C ASN A 587 2.81 -23.05 -0.43
N LEU A 588 2.27 -22.27 -1.38
CA LEU A 588 1.89 -20.88 -1.15
C LEU A 588 0.72 -20.76 -0.17
N ALA A 589 -0.31 -21.61 -0.28
CA ALA A 589 -1.38 -21.67 0.71
C ALA A 589 -0.85 -22.02 2.11
N ALA A 590 0.10 -22.97 2.21
CA ALA A 590 0.73 -23.32 3.48
C ALA A 590 1.64 -22.22 4.03
N ALA A 591 2.27 -21.41 3.17
CA ALA A 591 3.04 -20.23 3.55
C ALA A 591 2.11 -19.13 4.06
N PHE A 592 1.03 -18.84 3.34
CA PHE A 592 -0.02 -17.90 3.74
C PHE A 592 -0.57 -18.20 5.15
N TRP A 593 -0.94 -19.46 5.42
CA TRP A 593 -1.40 -19.84 6.76
C TRP A 593 -0.33 -19.71 7.85
N ARG A 594 0.95 -19.89 7.51
CA ARG A 594 2.04 -19.67 8.47
C ARG A 594 2.18 -18.19 8.80
N CYS A 595 2.21 -17.32 7.79
CA CYS A 595 2.29 -15.87 7.97
C CYS A 595 1.15 -15.34 8.86
N LEU A 596 -0.09 -15.77 8.62
CA LEU A 596 -1.26 -15.38 9.43
C LEU A 596 -1.19 -15.86 10.90
N ASN A 597 -0.64 -17.04 11.16
CA ASN A 597 -0.55 -17.55 12.54
C ASN A 597 0.59 -16.87 13.33
N THR A 598 1.58 -16.29 12.65
CA THR A 598 2.67 -15.54 13.28
C THR A 598 2.21 -14.12 13.64
N SER A 599 1.37 -13.47 12.83
CA SER A 599 0.84 -12.12 13.11
C SER A 599 -0.14 -12.09 14.29
N GLU A 600 -0.96 -13.12 14.51
CA GLU A 600 -1.88 -13.20 15.67
C GLU A 600 -1.17 -13.28 17.05
N ALA A 601 0.14 -13.53 17.10
CA ALA A 601 0.88 -13.78 18.35
C ALA A 601 1.60 -12.56 18.94
N ASP A 602 1.88 -11.51 18.15
CA ASP A 602 2.71 -10.37 18.55
C ASP A 602 2.02 -9.01 18.25
N GLU A 603 1.05 -8.60 19.08
CA GLU A 603 0.36 -7.30 19.00
C GLU A 603 1.27 -6.05 19.20
N GLU A 604 2.59 -6.22 19.42
CA GLU A 604 3.55 -5.13 19.67
C GLU A 604 4.65 -4.97 18.59
N ALA A 605 4.67 -5.81 17.55
CA ALA A 605 5.60 -5.67 16.41
C ALA A 605 4.85 -5.11 15.18
N ASP A 606 5.47 -4.18 14.45
CA ASP A 606 5.01 -3.80 13.09
C ASP A 606 4.87 -5.08 12.24
N ASP A 607 4.03 -5.08 11.19
CA ASP A 607 3.33 -6.25 10.63
C ASP A 607 3.94 -6.82 9.30
N PRO A 608 5.12 -7.47 9.30
CA PRO A 608 5.70 -8.11 8.11
C PRO A 608 4.98 -9.42 7.74
N GLY A 609 4.12 -9.95 8.61
CA GLY A 609 3.32 -11.14 8.32
C GLY A 609 2.23 -10.88 7.29
N ALA A 610 1.56 -9.72 7.37
CA ALA A 610 0.48 -9.31 6.47
C ALA A 610 0.96 -9.13 5.02
N MET A 611 2.06 -8.42 4.80
CA MET A 611 2.63 -8.18 3.47
C MET A 611 3.12 -9.48 2.79
N ALA A 612 3.75 -10.38 3.56
CA ALA A 612 4.09 -11.71 3.07
C ALA A 612 2.86 -12.55 2.70
N ALA A 613 1.76 -12.40 3.43
CA ALA A 613 0.49 -13.06 3.12
C ALA A 613 -0.12 -12.51 1.81
N VAL A 614 -0.11 -11.19 1.61
CA VAL A 614 -0.51 -10.54 0.34
C VAL A 614 0.31 -11.07 -0.83
N GLY A 615 1.65 -11.09 -0.70
CA GLY A 615 2.53 -11.63 -1.74
C GLY A 615 2.21 -13.09 -2.10
N CYS A 616 1.85 -13.92 -1.10
CA CYS A 616 1.47 -15.31 -1.35
C CYS A 616 0.20 -15.40 -2.21
N LEU A 617 -0.79 -14.55 -1.95
CA LEU A 617 -2.04 -14.53 -2.72
C LEU A 617 -1.83 -14.00 -4.14
N ARG A 618 -1.03 -12.94 -4.31
CA ARG A 618 -0.65 -12.43 -5.65
C ARG A 618 0.06 -13.49 -6.48
N ALA A 619 1.02 -14.20 -5.89
CA ALA A 619 1.68 -15.32 -6.56
C ALA A 619 0.68 -16.43 -6.94
N ILE A 620 -0.34 -16.70 -6.10
CA ILE A 620 -1.43 -17.62 -6.46
C ILE A 620 -2.23 -17.09 -7.64
N SER A 621 -2.62 -15.81 -7.66
CA SER A 621 -3.30 -15.17 -8.79
C SER A 621 -2.50 -15.31 -10.09
N THR A 622 -1.20 -15.02 -10.09
CA THR A 622 -0.31 -15.19 -11.26
C THR A 622 -0.26 -16.64 -11.73
N ILE A 623 -0.25 -17.61 -10.80
CA ILE A 623 -0.33 -19.03 -11.17
C ILE A 623 -1.65 -19.33 -11.85
N LEU A 624 -2.79 -18.85 -11.30
CA LEU A 624 -4.11 -19.06 -11.88
C LEU A 624 -4.22 -18.43 -13.27
N GLU A 625 -3.66 -17.25 -13.47
CA GLU A 625 -3.56 -16.57 -14.77
C GLU A 625 -2.77 -17.42 -15.78
N SER A 626 -1.60 -17.93 -15.37
CA SER A 626 -0.71 -18.74 -16.23
C SER A 626 -1.35 -20.05 -16.72
N ILE A 627 -2.28 -20.60 -15.94
CA ILE A 627 -3.01 -21.85 -16.28
C ILE A 627 -4.41 -21.59 -16.84
N SER A 628 -4.76 -20.35 -17.19
CA SER A 628 -6.07 -19.96 -17.73
C SER A 628 -6.53 -20.83 -18.92
N ARG A 629 -5.58 -21.31 -19.74
CA ARG A 629 -5.82 -22.22 -20.88
C ARG A 629 -6.10 -23.68 -20.48
N LEU A 630 -5.99 -24.03 -19.20
CA LEU A 630 -6.13 -25.40 -18.67
C LEU A 630 -7.25 -25.50 -17.60
N PRO A 631 -8.53 -25.39 -17.97
CA PRO A 631 -9.66 -25.39 -17.04
C PRO A 631 -9.71 -26.58 -16.05
N HIS A 632 -9.19 -27.75 -16.45
CA HIS A 632 -9.18 -28.95 -15.62
C HIS A 632 -8.28 -28.85 -14.36
N LEU A 633 -7.32 -27.92 -14.34
CA LEU A 633 -6.44 -27.70 -13.18
C LEU A 633 -7.14 -26.90 -12.08
N PHE A 634 -8.04 -25.97 -12.42
CA PHE A 634 -8.82 -25.19 -11.46
C PHE A 634 -9.63 -26.10 -10.51
N VAL A 635 -10.21 -27.19 -11.03
CA VAL A 635 -10.95 -28.19 -10.23
C VAL A 635 -10.03 -28.89 -9.20
N GLN A 636 -8.76 -29.07 -9.51
CA GLN A 636 -7.79 -29.70 -8.59
C GLN A 636 -7.24 -28.72 -7.56
N ILE A 637 -7.17 -27.43 -7.92
CA ILE A 637 -6.67 -26.34 -7.06
C ILE A 637 -7.76 -25.87 -6.09
N GLU A 638 -9.04 -25.95 -6.48
CA GLU A 638 -10.19 -25.51 -5.66
C GLU A 638 -10.14 -25.97 -4.19
N PRO A 639 -9.89 -27.25 -3.85
CA PRO A 639 -9.90 -27.69 -2.46
C PRO A 639 -8.77 -27.09 -1.60
N ILE A 640 -7.71 -26.58 -2.23
CA ILE A 640 -6.55 -25.97 -1.55
C ILE A 640 -6.85 -24.50 -1.21
N LEU A 641 -7.47 -23.77 -2.16
CA LEU A 641 -7.73 -22.34 -2.02
C LEU A 641 -9.06 -22.03 -1.33
N LEU A 642 -10.06 -22.93 -1.41
CA LEU A 642 -11.38 -22.72 -0.82
C LEU A 642 -11.35 -22.38 0.68
N PRO A 643 -10.54 -23.03 1.54
CA PRO A 643 -10.44 -22.65 2.95
C PRO A 643 -9.94 -21.22 3.16
N ILE A 644 -9.00 -20.75 2.30
CA ILE A 644 -8.48 -19.38 2.34
C ILE A 644 -9.60 -18.42 1.96
N MET A 645 -10.27 -18.65 0.81
CA MET A 645 -11.37 -17.82 0.35
C MET A 645 -12.50 -17.73 1.39
N ARG A 646 -12.87 -18.85 2.04
CA ARG A 646 -13.92 -18.86 3.07
C ARG A 646 -13.57 -18.04 4.31
N LYS A 647 -12.33 -18.11 4.81
CA LYS A 647 -11.94 -17.35 6.01
C LYS A 647 -11.74 -15.88 5.66
N MET A 648 -11.07 -15.59 4.56
CA MET A 648 -10.64 -14.22 4.22
C MET A 648 -11.74 -13.36 3.60
N LEU A 649 -12.85 -13.95 3.12
CA LEU A 649 -14.04 -13.17 2.75
C LEU A 649 -14.85 -12.65 3.96
N THR A 650 -14.35 -12.81 5.18
CA THR A 650 -14.96 -12.30 6.41
C THR A 650 -14.16 -11.11 6.96
N THR A 651 -14.57 -10.56 8.11
CA THR A 651 -13.81 -9.51 8.81
C THR A 651 -12.37 -9.89 9.15
N ASP A 652 -12.05 -11.19 9.16
CA ASP A 652 -10.69 -11.68 9.41
C ASP A 652 -9.72 -11.39 8.24
N GLY A 653 -10.22 -11.05 7.05
CA GLY A 653 -9.42 -10.88 5.84
C GLY A 653 -9.47 -9.49 5.21
N GLN A 654 -9.80 -8.44 5.97
CA GLN A 654 -9.93 -7.08 5.45
C GLN A 654 -8.67 -6.59 4.70
N GLU A 655 -7.48 -6.98 5.16
CA GLU A 655 -6.20 -6.57 4.59
C GLU A 655 -5.82 -7.29 3.30
N VAL A 656 -6.46 -8.43 2.99
CA VAL A 656 -6.17 -9.29 1.84
C VAL A 656 -7.39 -9.54 0.96
N PHE A 657 -8.45 -8.76 1.17
CA PHE A 657 -9.77 -9.02 0.60
C PHE A 657 -9.77 -8.90 -0.94
N GLU A 658 -9.03 -7.93 -1.46
CA GLU A 658 -8.88 -7.70 -2.90
C GLU A 658 -8.23 -8.89 -3.60
N GLU A 659 -7.07 -9.35 -3.12
CA GLU A 659 -6.38 -10.52 -3.68
C GLU A 659 -7.23 -11.79 -3.60
N VAL A 660 -8.04 -11.93 -2.55
CA VAL A 660 -8.95 -13.07 -2.42
C VAL A 660 -10.09 -12.99 -3.43
N LEU A 661 -10.67 -11.81 -3.67
CA LEU A 661 -11.71 -11.62 -4.68
C LEU A 661 -11.17 -11.85 -6.10
N GLU A 662 -9.92 -11.48 -6.36
CA GLU A 662 -9.23 -11.80 -7.61
C GLU A 662 -9.14 -13.31 -7.82
N ILE A 663 -8.70 -14.06 -6.80
CA ILE A 663 -8.68 -15.54 -6.83
C ILE A 663 -10.10 -16.10 -7.06
N VAL A 664 -11.12 -15.60 -6.37
CA VAL A 664 -12.51 -16.04 -6.58
C VAL A 664 -12.95 -15.77 -8.02
N SER A 665 -12.56 -14.63 -8.60
CA SER A 665 -12.86 -14.27 -9.99
C SER A 665 -12.22 -15.25 -10.97
N TYR A 666 -10.93 -15.57 -10.82
CA TYR A 666 -10.27 -16.58 -11.63
C TYR A 666 -10.93 -17.96 -11.51
N MET A 667 -11.23 -18.39 -10.28
CA MET A 667 -11.86 -19.68 -10.01
C MET A 667 -13.29 -19.78 -10.59
N THR A 668 -14.05 -18.69 -10.54
CA THR A 668 -15.41 -18.64 -11.07
C THR A 668 -15.47 -18.43 -12.58
N PHE A 669 -14.44 -17.84 -13.21
CA PHE A 669 -14.40 -17.56 -14.65
C PHE A 669 -13.74 -18.67 -15.49
N PHE A 670 -12.60 -19.23 -15.06
CA PHE A 670 -11.85 -20.21 -15.86
C PHE A 670 -12.22 -21.67 -15.57
N SER A 671 -12.81 -21.97 -14.41
CA SER A 671 -13.28 -23.32 -14.10
C SER A 671 -14.36 -23.77 -15.10
N PRO A 672 -14.40 -25.04 -15.54
CA PRO A 672 -15.42 -25.53 -16.47
C PRO A 672 -16.86 -25.35 -15.95
N THR A 673 -17.03 -25.49 -14.63
CA THR A 673 -18.32 -25.35 -13.94
C THR A 673 -18.09 -24.82 -12.53
N ILE A 674 -18.95 -23.93 -12.07
CA ILE A 674 -18.92 -23.43 -10.69
C ILE A 674 -19.47 -24.52 -9.75
N SER A 675 -18.64 -24.98 -8.81
CA SER A 675 -19.01 -26.02 -7.84
C SER A 675 -19.99 -25.51 -6.78
N LEU A 676 -20.70 -26.41 -6.11
CA LEU A 676 -21.56 -26.06 -4.97
C LEU A 676 -20.76 -25.51 -3.78
N GLU A 677 -19.51 -25.95 -3.63
CA GLU A 677 -18.61 -25.45 -2.59
C GLU A 677 -18.21 -24.00 -2.88
N MET A 678 -17.97 -23.62 -4.14
CA MET A 678 -17.74 -22.22 -4.51
C MET A 678 -18.97 -21.35 -4.24
N TRP A 679 -20.18 -21.83 -4.54
CA TRP A 679 -21.42 -21.12 -4.20
C TRP A 679 -21.59 -20.79 -2.71
N SER A 680 -20.90 -21.51 -1.81
CA SER A 680 -20.87 -21.15 -0.38
C SER A 680 -20.19 -19.81 -0.07
N LEU A 681 -19.42 -19.25 -1.02
CA LEU A 681 -18.75 -17.95 -0.87
C LEU A 681 -19.71 -16.78 -1.15
N TRP A 682 -20.79 -17.00 -1.89
CA TRP A 682 -21.76 -15.96 -2.22
C TRP A 682 -22.33 -15.26 -0.99
N PRO A 683 -22.85 -15.98 0.04
CA PRO A 683 -23.35 -15.33 1.25
C PRO A 683 -22.30 -14.47 1.96
N LEU A 684 -21.04 -14.91 1.97
CA LEU A 684 -19.94 -14.17 2.60
C LEU A 684 -19.68 -12.85 1.90
N MET A 685 -19.63 -12.84 0.56
CA MET A 685 -19.46 -11.61 -0.22
C MET A 685 -20.63 -10.64 -0.03
N ILE A 686 -21.87 -11.15 0.00
CA ILE A 686 -23.07 -10.32 0.23
C ILE A 686 -23.10 -9.74 1.65
N GLU A 687 -22.70 -10.52 2.65
CA GLU A 687 -22.60 -10.06 4.04
C GLU A 687 -21.50 -9.02 4.21
N ALA A 688 -20.31 -9.27 3.66
CA ALA A 688 -19.18 -8.33 3.68
C ALA A 688 -19.56 -6.99 3.04
N LEU A 689 -20.18 -7.03 1.85
CA LEU A 689 -20.67 -5.84 1.14
C LEU A 689 -21.71 -5.04 1.95
N GLY A 690 -22.49 -5.71 2.79
CA GLY A 690 -23.52 -5.08 3.62
C GLY A 690 -23.00 -4.47 4.93
N ASP A 691 -21.81 -4.83 5.37
CA ASP A 691 -21.29 -4.48 6.70
C ASP A 691 -20.07 -3.55 6.63
N TRP A 692 -19.03 -3.92 5.88
CA TRP A 692 -17.75 -3.19 5.89
C TRP A 692 -17.05 -3.07 4.52
N ALA A 693 -17.42 -3.88 3.52
CA ALA A 693 -16.67 -4.02 2.26
C ALA A 693 -17.26 -3.22 1.08
N ILE A 694 -17.92 -2.09 1.34
CA ILE A 694 -18.54 -1.26 0.28
C ILE A 694 -17.50 -0.70 -0.68
N ASP A 695 -16.32 -0.34 -0.18
CA ASP A 695 -15.22 0.19 -0.98
C ASP A 695 -14.66 -0.85 -1.98
N PHE A 696 -14.93 -2.14 -1.75
CA PHE A 696 -14.50 -3.26 -2.60
C PHE A 696 -15.60 -3.74 -3.55
N PHE A 697 -16.69 -2.98 -3.70
CA PHE A 697 -17.84 -3.44 -4.48
C PHE A 697 -17.50 -3.66 -5.97
N GLU A 698 -16.55 -2.90 -6.53
CA GLU A 698 -16.03 -3.14 -7.87
C GLU A 698 -15.34 -4.50 -7.99
N ASN A 699 -14.54 -4.90 -7.00
CA ASN A 699 -13.91 -6.23 -6.98
C ASN A 699 -14.93 -7.36 -6.75
N ILE A 700 -15.99 -7.10 -5.97
CA ILE A 700 -17.08 -8.07 -5.72
C ILE A 700 -18.00 -8.25 -6.94
N LEU A 701 -18.14 -7.23 -7.79
CA LEU A 701 -18.96 -7.27 -9.01
C LEU A 701 -18.57 -8.45 -9.91
N VAL A 702 -17.27 -8.64 -10.15
CA VAL A 702 -16.73 -9.66 -11.07
C VAL A 702 -17.15 -11.09 -10.67
N PRO A 703 -16.90 -11.58 -9.45
CA PRO A 703 -17.30 -12.93 -9.08
C PRO A 703 -18.83 -13.06 -9.04
N LEU A 704 -19.58 -12.03 -8.61
CA LEU A 704 -21.04 -12.07 -8.61
C LEU A 704 -21.62 -12.17 -10.02
N ASP A 705 -21.05 -11.46 -11.01
CA ASP A 705 -21.42 -11.66 -12.41
C ASP A 705 -21.12 -13.10 -12.84
N ASN A 706 -19.92 -13.61 -12.61
CA ASN A 706 -19.56 -14.98 -13.01
C ASN A 706 -20.56 -16.03 -12.49
N TYR A 707 -21.03 -15.89 -11.25
CA TYR A 707 -22.08 -16.74 -10.68
C TYR A 707 -23.41 -16.65 -11.46
N ILE A 708 -23.82 -15.45 -11.87
CA ILE A 708 -25.08 -15.21 -12.59
C ILE A 708 -24.97 -15.62 -14.07
N SER A 709 -23.91 -15.20 -14.77
CA SER A 709 -23.74 -15.42 -16.21
C SER A 709 -23.35 -16.86 -16.54
N ARG A 710 -22.44 -17.49 -15.76
CA ARG A 710 -21.98 -18.87 -16.03
C ARG A 710 -22.81 -19.95 -15.36
N SER A 711 -23.53 -19.62 -14.28
CA SER A 711 -24.35 -20.57 -13.51
C SER A 711 -25.79 -20.08 -13.31
N THR A 712 -26.36 -19.43 -14.34
CA THR A 712 -27.71 -18.85 -14.35
C THR A 712 -28.78 -19.83 -13.87
N SER A 713 -28.69 -21.09 -14.30
CA SER A 713 -29.66 -22.13 -13.89
C SER A 713 -29.67 -22.37 -12.38
N HIS A 714 -28.51 -22.34 -11.72
CA HIS A 714 -28.41 -22.53 -10.27
C HIS A 714 -28.89 -21.27 -9.53
N PHE A 715 -28.48 -20.08 -9.99
CA PHE A 715 -28.96 -18.79 -9.48
C PHE A 715 -30.51 -18.69 -9.50
N LEU A 716 -31.14 -19.20 -10.58
CA LEU A 716 -32.59 -19.15 -10.74
C LEU A 716 -33.36 -20.18 -9.90
N THR A 717 -32.76 -21.36 -9.67
CA THR A 717 -33.46 -22.51 -9.07
C THR A 717 -33.19 -22.71 -7.58
N CYS A 718 -32.06 -22.23 -7.06
CA CYS A 718 -31.72 -22.35 -5.65
C CYS A 718 -32.64 -21.48 -4.77
N ARG A 719 -33.11 -22.05 -3.65
CA ARG A 719 -34.00 -21.38 -2.69
C ARG A 719 -33.47 -21.39 -1.26
N ASP A 720 -32.35 -22.08 -1.02
CA ASP A 720 -31.72 -22.19 0.29
C ASP A 720 -30.19 -22.26 0.12
N PRO A 721 -29.48 -21.11 0.15
CA PRO A 721 -30.02 -19.75 0.25
C PRO A 721 -30.67 -19.27 -1.06
N ASP A 722 -31.64 -18.36 -0.97
CA ASP A 722 -32.25 -17.71 -2.15
C ASP A 722 -31.34 -16.57 -2.65
N TYR A 723 -30.52 -16.87 -3.65
CA TYR A 723 -29.54 -15.93 -4.20
C TYR A 723 -30.18 -14.68 -4.81
N GLN A 724 -31.32 -14.84 -5.50
CA GLN A 724 -32.06 -13.70 -6.06
C GLN A 724 -32.53 -12.75 -4.97
N GLN A 725 -33.10 -13.29 -3.89
CA GLN A 725 -33.55 -12.49 -2.76
C GLN A 725 -32.38 -11.82 -2.04
N SER A 726 -31.24 -12.53 -1.89
CA SER A 726 -30.04 -11.96 -1.26
C SER A 726 -29.49 -10.76 -2.05
N LEU A 727 -29.41 -10.89 -3.38
CA LEU A 727 -28.97 -9.83 -4.28
C LEU A 727 -29.91 -8.62 -4.22
N TRP A 728 -31.22 -8.87 -4.26
CA TRP A 728 -32.20 -7.81 -4.09
C TRP A 728 -32.04 -7.06 -2.76
N ASN A 729 -31.87 -7.79 -1.66
CA ASN A 729 -31.78 -7.17 -0.33
C ASN A 729 -30.58 -6.22 -0.24
N ILE A 730 -29.41 -6.63 -0.74
CA ILE A 730 -28.20 -5.81 -0.68
C ILE A 730 -28.28 -4.61 -1.63
N LEU A 731 -28.68 -4.83 -2.89
CA LEU A 731 -28.80 -3.77 -3.89
C LEU A 731 -29.89 -2.75 -3.50
N SER A 732 -31.01 -3.22 -2.95
CA SER A 732 -32.05 -2.33 -2.44
C SER A 732 -31.57 -1.50 -1.25
N SER A 733 -30.71 -2.05 -0.39
CA SER A 733 -30.12 -1.31 0.73
C SER A 733 -29.21 -0.21 0.22
N ILE A 734 -28.22 -0.57 -0.60
CA ILE A 734 -27.20 0.34 -1.16
C ILE A 734 -27.84 1.45 -1.99
N MET A 735 -28.70 1.11 -2.95
CA MET A 735 -29.31 2.08 -3.87
C MET A 735 -30.30 3.03 -3.17
N SER A 736 -30.90 2.59 -2.06
CA SER A 736 -31.85 3.41 -1.29
C SER A 736 -31.17 4.33 -0.28
N ASP A 737 -29.94 4.01 0.13
CA ASP A 737 -29.18 4.83 1.07
C ASP A 737 -28.95 6.25 0.51
N LYS A 738 -29.04 7.24 1.39
CA LYS A 738 -28.84 8.66 1.08
C LYS A 738 -27.45 9.16 1.46
N SER A 739 -26.73 8.44 2.33
CA SER A 739 -25.36 8.77 2.70
C SER A 739 -24.34 8.28 1.69
N MET A 740 -24.68 7.29 0.86
CA MET A 740 -23.77 6.67 -0.10
C MET A 740 -23.47 7.59 -1.29
N GLU A 741 -22.19 7.75 -1.58
CA GLU A 741 -21.70 8.56 -2.69
C GLU A 741 -22.01 7.91 -4.04
N ASP A 742 -21.92 8.70 -5.12
CA ASP A 742 -22.23 8.17 -6.46
C ASP A 742 -21.21 7.11 -6.90
N ARG A 743 -19.93 7.22 -6.49
CA ARG A 743 -18.84 6.29 -6.87
C ARG A 743 -19.09 4.88 -6.34
N ASP A 744 -19.38 4.77 -5.04
CA ASP A 744 -19.57 3.48 -4.34
C ASP A 744 -20.78 2.69 -4.86
N ILE A 745 -21.65 3.34 -5.62
CA ILE A 745 -22.90 2.76 -6.13
C ILE A 745 -22.78 2.27 -7.57
N GLU A 746 -21.75 2.68 -8.32
CA GLU A 746 -21.58 2.34 -9.74
C GLU A 746 -21.66 0.83 -10.06
N PRO A 747 -21.18 -0.09 -9.19
CA PRO A 747 -21.32 -1.53 -9.43
C PRO A 747 -22.76 -2.06 -9.32
N ALA A 748 -23.64 -1.40 -8.56
CA ALA A 748 -25.01 -1.87 -8.35
C ALA A 748 -25.86 -1.90 -9.64
N PRO A 749 -25.92 -0.83 -10.46
CA PRO A 749 -26.55 -0.87 -11.77
C PRO A 749 -25.98 -1.97 -12.67
N LYS A 750 -24.65 -2.14 -12.73
CA LYS A 750 -23.97 -3.17 -13.54
C LYS A 750 -24.47 -4.59 -13.17
N LEU A 751 -24.64 -4.91 -11.88
CA LEU A 751 -25.22 -6.19 -11.45
C LEU A 751 -26.69 -6.37 -11.88
N ILE A 752 -27.48 -5.30 -11.88
CA ILE A 752 -28.89 -5.38 -12.32
C ILE A 752 -28.94 -5.68 -13.83
N GLU A 753 -28.05 -5.05 -14.61
CA GLU A 753 -27.90 -5.30 -16.05
C GLU A 753 -27.55 -6.77 -16.30
N VAL A 754 -26.56 -7.31 -15.59
CA VAL A 754 -26.18 -8.73 -15.65
C VAL A 754 -27.39 -9.65 -15.43
N VAL A 755 -28.24 -9.36 -14.44
CA VAL A 755 -29.46 -10.13 -14.17
C VAL A 755 -30.43 -10.07 -15.36
N PHE A 756 -30.72 -8.88 -15.89
CA PHE A 756 -31.66 -8.75 -17.01
C PHE A 756 -31.15 -9.34 -18.32
N GLN A 757 -29.85 -9.22 -18.60
CA GLN A 757 -29.24 -9.73 -19.81
C GLN A 757 -29.17 -11.27 -19.81
N ASN A 758 -28.81 -11.89 -18.67
CA ASN A 758 -28.67 -13.35 -18.55
C ASN A 758 -29.97 -14.09 -18.23
N CYS A 759 -30.88 -13.49 -17.46
CA CYS A 759 -32.09 -14.17 -16.97
C CYS A 759 -33.35 -13.87 -17.81
N LYS A 760 -33.19 -13.54 -19.10
CA LYS A 760 -34.29 -13.07 -19.97
C LYS A 760 -35.54 -13.97 -19.90
N GLY A 761 -36.68 -13.39 -19.53
CA GLY A 761 -37.99 -14.05 -19.40
C GLY A 761 -38.18 -14.93 -18.15
N GLN A 762 -37.24 -14.93 -17.21
CA GLN A 762 -37.27 -15.81 -16.02
C GLN A 762 -37.32 -15.05 -14.68
N VAL A 763 -37.24 -13.71 -14.70
CA VAL A 763 -37.15 -12.83 -13.52
C VAL A 763 -38.17 -11.68 -13.55
N ASP A 764 -39.35 -11.89 -14.17
CA ASP A 764 -40.40 -10.88 -14.29
C ASP A 764 -40.81 -10.24 -12.95
N GLN A 765 -40.77 -11.02 -11.86
CA GLN A 765 -41.04 -10.57 -10.50
C GLN A 765 -40.09 -9.48 -9.99
N TRP A 766 -38.88 -9.40 -10.55
CA TRP A 766 -37.84 -8.46 -10.15
C TRP A 766 -37.79 -7.19 -11.00
N VAL A 767 -38.51 -7.15 -12.13
CA VAL A 767 -38.55 -5.99 -13.03
C VAL A 767 -39.09 -4.73 -12.33
N GLU A 768 -40.24 -4.81 -11.66
CA GLU A 768 -40.79 -3.65 -10.93
C GLU A 768 -39.92 -3.20 -9.75
N PRO A 769 -39.45 -4.10 -8.86
CA PRO A 769 -38.52 -3.75 -7.78
C PRO A 769 -37.26 -3.02 -8.26
N TYR A 770 -36.54 -3.57 -9.24
CA TYR A 770 -35.30 -2.94 -9.74
C TYR A 770 -35.56 -1.60 -10.41
N LEU A 771 -36.57 -1.50 -11.28
CA LEU A 771 -36.93 -0.22 -11.91
C LEU A 771 -37.27 0.87 -10.89
N ARG A 772 -37.93 0.52 -9.78
CA ARG A 772 -38.27 1.49 -8.74
C ARG A 772 -37.01 2.07 -8.09
N ILE A 773 -36.09 1.23 -7.62
CA ILE A 773 -34.88 1.71 -6.94
C ILE A 773 -33.94 2.44 -7.91
N THR A 774 -33.85 1.99 -9.17
CA THR A 774 -33.07 2.66 -10.23
C THR A 774 -33.58 4.07 -10.49
N ILE A 775 -34.90 4.26 -10.62
CA ILE A 775 -35.50 5.58 -10.87
C ILE A 775 -35.33 6.51 -9.64
N ASP A 776 -35.48 5.96 -8.43
CA ASP A 776 -35.30 6.73 -7.20
C ASP A 776 -33.83 7.16 -6.98
N ARG A 777 -32.85 6.35 -7.42
CA ARG A 777 -31.43 6.76 -7.44
C ARG A 777 -31.15 7.74 -8.59
N LEU A 778 -31.71 7.54 -9.78
CA LEU A 778 -31.51 8.39 -10.96
C LEU A 778 -31.88 9.85 -10.71
N ARG A 779 -32.93 10.09 -9.91
CA ARG A 779 -33.34 11.44 -9.50
C ARG A 779 -32.37 12.16 -8.57
N ARG A 780 -31.52 11.40 -7.86
CA ARG A 780 -30.58 11.91 -6.86
C ARG A 780 -29.14 11.93 -7.36
N ALA A 781 -28.81 11.10 -8.35
CA ALA A 781 -27.47 11.04 -8.94
C ALA A 781 -27.01 12.42 -9.43
N GLU A 782 -25.77 12.77 -9.14
CA GLU A 782 -25.13 14.00 -9.57
C GLU A 782 -24.22 13.71 -10.75
N LYS A 783 -23.42 12.64 -10.66
CA LYS A 783 -22.43 12.23 -11.67
C LYS A 783 -23.08 11.79 -12.99
N PRO A 784 -22.60 12.26 -14.16
CA PRO A 784 -23.10 11.84 -15.47
C PRO A 784 -22.95 10.34 -15.73
N TYR A 785 -21.82 9.75 -15.30
CA TYR A 785 -21.53 8.33 -15.52
C TYR A 785 -22.55 7.41 -14.81
N LEU A 786 -22.82 7.63 -13.52
CA LEU A 786 -23.86 6.90 -12.81
C LEU A 786 -25.24 7.07 -13.45
N LYS A 787 -25.58 8.26 -13.97
CA LYS A 787 -26.83 8.46 -14.72
C LYS A 787 -26.88 7.61 -15.98
N CYS A 788 -25.77 7.46 -16.70
CA CYS A 788 -25.69 6.58 -17.86
C CYS A 788 -25.97 5.13 -17.47
N LEU A 789 -25.31 4.60 -16.42
CA LEU A 789 -25.55 3.24 -15.92
C LEU A 789 -27.01 3.02 -15.48
N LEU A 790 -27.60 3.97 -14.76
CA LEU A 790 -29.01 3.87 -14.33
C LEU A 790 -29.99 3.89 -15.51
N ILE A 791 -29.66 4.60 -16.60
CA ILE A 791 -30.45 4.55 -17.83
C ILE A 791 -30.22 3.24 -18.59
N GLN A 792 -29.02 2.66 -18.55
CA GLN A 792 -28.72 1.35 -19.13
C GLN A 792 -29.55 0.24 -18.49
N VAL A 793 -29.71 0.24 -17.17
CA VAL A 793 -30.66 -0.65 -16.47
C VAL A 793 -32.09 -0.56 -17.06
N ILE A 794 -32.56 0.65 -17.40
CA ILE A 794 -33.89 0.84 -18.00
C ILE A 794 -33.91 0.34 -19.46
N ALA A 795 -32.84 0.55 -20.21
CA ALA A 795 -32.68 0.04 -21.56
C ALA A 795 -32.65 -1.50 -21.59
N ASP A 796 -31.96 -2.13 -20.66
CA ASP A 796 -31.94 -3.58 -20.49
C ASP A 796 -33.29 -4.13 -20.05
N ALA A 797 -33.99 -3.45 -19.14
CA ALA A 797 -35.37 -3.84 -18.78
C ALA A 797 -36.31 -3.77 -20.00
N LEU A 798 -36.11 -2.80 -20.91
CA LEU A 798 -36.87 -2.70 -22.16
C LEU A 798 -36.49 -3.81 -23.15
N TYR A 799 -35.21 -4.16 -23.25
CA TYR A 799 -34.75 -5.28 -24.07
C TYR A 799 -35.21 -6.65 -23.51
N TYR A 800 -35.27 -6.77 -22.18
CA TYR A 800 -35.77 -7.92 -21.45
C TYR A 800 -37.25 -8.17 -21.76
N ASN A 801 -38.11 -7.16 -21.50
CA ASN A 801 -39.54 -7.22 -21.78
C ASN A 801 -40.13 -5.81 -21.93
N PRO A 802 -40.31 -5.30 -23.15
CA PRO A 802 -40.71 -3.90 -23.37
C PRO A 802 -42.13 -3.61 -22.90
N SER A 803 -43.03 -4.60 -22.95
CA SER A 803 -44.43 -4.44 -22.57
C SER A 803 -44.58 -4.35 -21.05
N LEU A 804 -43.92 -5.25 -20.32
CA LEU A 804 -43.89 -5.24 -18.85
C LEU A 804 -43.22 -3.96 -18.33
N THR A 805 -42.03 -3.64 -18.84
CA THR A 805 -41.26 -2.47 -18.41
C THR A 805 -42.03 -1.17 -18.63
N LEU A 806 -42.63 -0.96 -19.81
CA LEU A 806 -43.41 0.24 -20.06
C LEU A 806 -44.67 0.31 -19.17
N SER A 807 -45.30 -0.83 -18.89
CA SER A 807 -46.45 -0.88 -17.96
C SER A 807 -46.06 -0.46 -16.53
N VAL A 808 -44.87 -0.85 -16.07
CA VAL A 808 -44.32 -0.46 -14.77
C VAL A 808 -44.00 1.04 -14.76
N LEU A 809 -43.34 1.57 -15.79
CA LEU A 809 -43.04 3.00 -15.89
C LEU A 809 -44.31 3.87 -15.90
N HIS A 810 -45.37 3.41 -16.56
CA HIS A 810 -46.69 4.06 -16.52
C HIS A 810 -47.35 3.94 -15.14
N LYS A 811 -47.29 2.77 -14.50
CA LYS A 811 -47.81 2.56 -13.13
C LYS A 811 -47.14 3.47 -12.11
N LEU A 812 -45.84 3.73 -12.27
CA LEU A 812 -45.07 4.65 -11.43
C LEU A 812 -45.29 6.13 -11.79
N GLY A 813 -45.87 6.43 -12.96
CA GLY A 813 -46.12 7.80 -13.43
C GLY A 813 -44.86 8.54 -13.91
N VAL A 814 -43.80 7.81 -14.27
CA VAL A 814 -42.46 8.36 -14.55
C VAL A 814 -41.99 8.19 -15.99
N ALA A 815 -42.78 7.51 -16.84
CA ALA A 815 -42.38 7.21 -18.22
C ALA A 815 -41.93 8.47 -19.00
N SER A 816 -42.73 9.54 -18.98
CA SER A 816 -42.38 10.79 -19.68
C SER A 816 -41.14 11.48 -19.11
N GLU A 817 -40.94 11.42 -17.79
CA GLU A 817 -39.76 11.99 -17.11
C GLU A 817 -38.49 11.27 -17.57
N VAL A 818 -38.48 9.94 -17.47
CA VAL A 818 -37.34 9.08 -17.83
C VAL A 818 -36.97 9.22 -19.31
N PHE A 819 -37.94 9.11 -20.22
CA PHE A 819 -37.65 9.21 -21.66
C PHE A 819 -37.17 10.60 -22.06
N ASN A 820 -37.72 11.67 -21.46
CA ASN A 820 -37.24 13.03 -21.75
C ASN A 820 -35.79 13.21 -21.28
N LEU A 821 -35.45 12.73 -20.09
CA LEU A 821 -34.08 12.76 -19.58
C LEU A 821 -33.14 11.94 -20.48
N TRP A 822 -33.52 10.72 -20.82
CA TRP A 822 -32.71 9.84 -21.68
C TRP A 822 -32.44 10.48 -23.05
N PHE A 823 -33.48 11.00 -23.72
CA PHE A 823 -33.29 11.69 -25.00
C PHE A 823 -32.44 12.95 -24.89
N GLN A 824 -32.57 13.71 -23.80
CA GLN A 824 -31.70 14.86 -23.55
C GLN A 824 -30.24 14.43 -23.39
N MET A 825 -29.98 13.35 -22.64
CA MET A 825 -28.62 12.81 -22.46
C MET A 825 -28.02 12.33 -23.78
N LEU A 826 -28.81 11.64 -24.62
CA LEU A 826 -28.37 11.18 -25.95
C LEU A 826 -28.03 12.34 -26.88
N GLN A 827 -28.69 13.49 -26.74
CA GLN A 827 -28.47 14.68 -27.59
C GLN A 827 -27.38 15.61 -27.05
N GLN A 828 -26.87 15.39 -25.85
CA GLN A 828 -25.89 16.26 -25.22
C GLN A 828 -24.49 16.02 -25.80
N VAL A 829 -23.87 17.08 -26.31
CA VAL A 829 -22.55 17.05 -26.96
C VAL A 829 -21.62 18.07 -26.28
N LYS A 830 -20.36 17.69 -26.03
CA LYS A 830 -19.30 18.58 -25.53
C LYS A 830 -18.96 19.63 -26.59
N LYS A 831 -18.21 20.69 -26.23
CA LYS A 831 -17.74 21.72 -27.17
C LYS A 831 -16.87 21.16 -28.30
N SER A 832 -16.23 20.01 -28.07
CA SER A 832 -15.41 19.28 -29.04
C SER A 832 -16.22 18.56 -30.12
N GLY A 833 -17.55 18.47 -30.01
CA GLY A 833 -18.39 17.70 -30.93
C GLY A 833 -18.58 16.24 -30.51
N VAL A 834 -17.90 15.78 -29.46
CA VAL A 834 -18.04 14.42 -28.89
C VAL A 834 -19.25 14.34 -27.95
N ARG A 835 -19.96 13.20 -27.94
CA ARG A 835 -21.10 12.99 -27.02
C ARG A 835 -20.65 13.10 -25.56
N ALA A 836 -21.47 13.76 -24.75
CA ALA A 836 -21.19 13.96 -23.33
C ALA A 836 -21.53 12.73 -22.46
N ASN A 837 -22.44 11.87 -22.94
CA ASN A 837 -22.98 10.72 -22.24
C ASN A 837 -22.89 9.47 -23.13
N PHE A 838 -22.89 8.27 -22.53
CA PHE A 838 -22.77 6.97 -23.21
C PHE A 838 -21.55 6.95 -24.14
N LYS A 839 -20.36 7.14 -23.54
CA LYS A 839 -19.10 7.25 -24.27
C LYS A 839 -18.66 5.88 -24.84
N ARG A 840 -18.83 4.82 -24.04
CA ARG A 840 -18.37 3.45 -24.34
C ARG A 840 -19.16 2.78 -25.45
N GLU A 841 -18.53 1.83 -26.15
CA GLU A 841 -19.20 1.05 -27.20
C GLU A 841 -20.42 0.29 -26.63
N HIS A 842 -20.21 -0.43 -25.52
CA HIS A 842 -21.24 -1.19 -24.81
C HIS A 842 -22.47 -0.33 -24.44
N ASP A 843 -22.25 0.85 -23.87
CA ASP A 843 -23.33 1.74 -23.41
C ASP A 843 -24.30 2.10 -24.55
N LYS A 844 -23.73 2.38 -25.74
CA LYS A 844 -24.51 2.71 -26.95
C LYS A 844 -25.23 1.49 -27.49
N LYS A 845 -24.61 0.31 -27.45
CA LYS A 845 -25.22 -0.97 -27.85
C LYS A 845 -26.44 -1.29 -27.00
N VAL A 846 -26.32 -1.24 -25.67
CA VAL A 846 -27.44 -1.47 -24.73
C VAL A 846 -28.59 -0.51 -25.01
N CYS A 847 -28.29 0.78 -25.16
CA CYS A 847 -29.30 1.79 -25.49
C CYS A 847 -29.99 1.55 -26.85
N CYS A 848 -29.24 1.13 -27.88
CA CYS A 848 -29.79 0.77 -29.19
C CYS A 848 -30.79 -0.39 -29.07
N LEU A 849 -30.42 -1.46 -28.36
CA LEU A 849 -31.26 -2.64 -28.16
C LEU A 849 -32.54 -2.30 -27.38
N GLY A 850 -32.42 -1.54 -26.29
CA GLY A 850 -33.55 -1.10 -25.48
C GLY A 850 -34.55 -0.22 -26.26
N LEU A 851 -34.07 0.79 -26.98
CA LEU A 851 -34.93 1.65 -27.80
C LEU A 851 -35.56 0.91 -28.98
N THR A 852 -34.82 0.02 -29.63
CA THR A 852 -35.35 -0.81 -30.72
C THR A 852 -36.50 -1.69 -30.24
N SER A 853 -36.37 -2.26 -29.03
CA SER A 853 -37.39 -3.14 -28.43
C SER A 853 -38.75 -2.45 -28.24
N LEU A 854 -38.78 -1.13 -28.06
CA LEU A 854 -40.02 -0.34 -27.97
C LEU A 854 -40.79 -0.29 -29.28
N LEU A 855 -40.12 -0.40 -30.43
CA LEU A 855 -40.75 -0.25 -31.74
C LEU A 855 -41.75 -1.38 -32.04
N VAL A 856 -41.58 -2.54 -31.39
CA VAL A 856 -42.47 -3.70 -31.50
C VAL A 856 -43.84 -3.44 -30.83
N LEU A 857 -43.92 -2.49 -29.89
CA LEU A 857 -45.14 -2.28 -29.09
C LEU A 857 -46.30 -1.71 -29.93
N PRO A 858 -47.55 -2.12 -29.67
CA PRO A 858 -48.73 -1.61 -30.37
C PRO A 858 -48.99 -0.12 -30.09
N ALA A 859 -49.79 0.52 -30.95
CA ALA A 859 -50.09 1.95 -30.87
C ALA A 859 -50.75 2.38 -29.53
N ASP A 860 -51.47 1.46 -28.88
CA ASP A 860 -52.12 1.70 -27.59
C ASP A 860 -51.10 1.90 -26.45
N LEU A 861 -49.93 1.27 -26.56
CA LEU A 861 -48.86 1.36 -25.57
C LEU A 861 -47.82 2.41 -25.95
N LEU A 862 -47.57 2.62 -27.25
CA LEU A 862 -46.63 3.61 -27.76
C LEU A 862 -47.30 4.53 -28.80
N PRO A 863 -47.78 5.72 -28.39
CA PRO A 863 -48.45 6.68 -29.29
C PRO A 863 -47.57 7.08 -30.48
N GLU A 864 -48.19 7.53 -31.57
CA GLU A 864 -47.48 7.85 -32.83
C GLU A 864 -46.36 8.88 -32.68
N GLU A 865 -46.57 9.93 -31.87
CA GLU A 865 -45.55 10.95 -31.60
C GLU A 865 -44.33 10.36 -30.88
N ALA A 866 -44.56 9.50 -29.88
CA ALA A 866 -43.50 8.82 -29.15
C ALA A 866 -42.79 7.79 -30.02
N PHE A 867 -43.53 7.06 -30.87
CA PHE A 867 -42.97 6.12 -31.84
C PHE A 867 -42.01 6.80 -32.81
N CYS A 868 -42.39 7.96 -33.36
CA CYS A 868 -41.54 8.74 -34.25
C CYS A 868 -40.27 9.25 -33.53
N ARG A 869 -40.41 9.72 -32.29
CA ARG A 869 -39.27 10.19 -31.49
C ARG A 869 -38.28 9.06 -31.15
N VAL A 870 -38.78 7.90 -30.71
CA VAL A 870 -37.96 6.72 -30.44
C VAL A 870 -37.22 6.29 -31.71
N PHE A 871 -37.93 6.17 -32.84
CA PHE A 871 -37.34 5.74 -34.11
C PHE A 871 -36.20 6.65 -34.57
N LYS A 872 -36.37 7.98 -34.47
CA LYS A 872 -35.32 8.96 -34.80
C LYS A 872 -34.11 8.84 -33.87
N ALA A 873 -34.34 8.74 -32.56
CA ALA A 873 -33.28 8.62 -31.57
C ALA A 873 -32.47 7.33 -31.77
N THR A 874 -33.14 6.20 -32.08
CA THR A 874 -32.47 4.93 -32.39
C THR A 874 -31.58 5.06 -33.63
N LEU A 875 -32.04 5.71 -34.70
CA LEU A 875 -31.23 5.93 -35.90
C LEU A 875 -29.98 6.76 -35.62
N GLU A 876 -30.11 7.88 -34.91
CA GLU A 876 -28.98 8.73 -34.54
C GLU A 876 -27.95 7.99 -33.69
N LEU A 877 -28.42 7.15 -32.76
CA LEU A 877 -27.56 6.36 -31.90
C LEU A 877 -26.85 5.25 -32.68
N LEU A 878 -27.55 4.55 -33.59
CA LEU A 878 -26.95 3.53 -34.45
C LEU A 878 -25.88 4.10 -35.38
N VAL A 879 -26.09 5.30 -35.93
CA VAL A 879 -25.06 6.00 -36.72
C VAL A 879 -23.85 6.31 -35.85
N SER A 880 -24.06 6.88 -34.67
CA SER A 880 -22.97 7.18 -33.73
C SER A 880 -22.22 5.94 -33.24
N TYR A 881 -22.91 4.80 -33.11
CA TYR A 881 -22.31 3.52 -32.78
C TYR A 881 -21.48 2.97 -33.94
N LYS A 882 -22.00 3.06 -35.17
CA LYS A 882 -21.28 2.69 -36.40
C LYS A 882 -19.96 3.46 -36.55
N ASP A 883 -20.01 4.77 -36.34
CA ASP A 883 -18.85 5.64 -36.50
C ASP A 883 -17.76 5.27 -35.48
N GLN A 884 -18.13 5.02 -34.22
CA GLN A 884 -17.20 4.57 -33.18
C GLN A 884 -16.57 3.21 -33.50
N VAL A 885 -17.36 2.21 -33.87
CA VAL A 885 -16.83 0.87 -34.23
C VAL A 885 -15.87 0.95 -35.42
N ALA A 886 -16.07 1.90 -36.34
CA ALA A 886 -15.18 2.12 -37.47
C ALA A 886 -13.89 2.87 -37.09
N GLU A 887 -13.92 3.70 -36.05
CA GLU A 887 -12.73 4.37 -35.48
C GLU A 887 -11.88 3.37 -34.70
N SER A 888 -12.48 2.60 -33.78
CA SER A 888 -11.76 1.59 -32.99
C SER A 888 -11.09 0.51 -33.84
N LYS A 889 -11.68 0.13 -34.98
CA LYS A 889 -11.05 -0.79 -35.94
C LYS A 889 -9.83 -0.19 -36.64
N LYS A 890 -9.83 1.11 -36.91
CA LYS A 890 -8.68 1.76 -37.55
C LYS A 890 -7.51 1.92 -36.58
N GLU A 891 -7.82 2.20 -35.32
CA GLU A 891 -6.83 2.25 -34.24
C GLU A 891 -6.22 0.86 -34.02
N SER A 892 -7.03 -0.22 -33.96
CA SER A 892 -6.49 -1.58 -33.85
C SER A 892 -5.63 -1.99 -35.06
N ASP A 893 -6.05 -1.62 -36.28
CA ASP A 893 -5.29 -1.92 -37.50
C ASP A 893 -3.97 -1.10 -37.58
N GLN A 894 -3.87 0.02 -36.86
CA GLN A 894 -2.63 0.83 -36.75
C GLN A 894 -1.69 0.26 -35.68
N ASP A 895 -2.22 -0.14 -34.53
CA ASP A 895 -1.44 -0.79 -33.47
C ASP A 895 -0.85 -2.14 -33.92
N ASP A 896 -1.58 -2.92 -34.72
CA ASP A 896 -1.09 -4.18 -35.30
C ASP A 896 0.08 -3.99 -36.31
N ASN A 897 0.24 -2.79 -36.90
CA ASN A 897 1.34 -2.49 -37.82
C ASN A 897 2.59 -1.90 -37.14
N ASP A 898 2.47 -1.36 -35.92
CA ASP A 898 3.58 -0.74 -35.17
C ASP A 898 4.22 -1.66 -34.11
N MET A 899 3.69 -2.88 -33.93
CA MET A 899 4.22 -3.90 -33.00
C MET A 899 5.54 -4.58 -33.42
N ASP A 900 6.20 -4.10 -34.49
CA ASP A 900 7.54 -4.56 -34.91
C ASP A 900 8.66 -3.52 -34.63
N GLY A 901 8.39 -2.49 -33.81
CA GLY A 901 9.28 -1.33 -33.70
C GLY A 901 9.33 -0.58 -32.37
N LEU A 902 9.16 -1.21 -31.21
CA LEU A 902 9.36 -0.50 -29.92
C LEU A 902 10.85 -0.34 -29.57
N GLN A 903 11.44 0.77 -30.02
CA GLN A 903 12.55 1.46 -29.36
C GLN A 903 12.09 2.84 -28.84
N SER A 904 12.67 3.20 -27.71
CA SER A 904 12.41 4.31 -26.79
C SER A 904 12.51 5.76 -27.31
N ASP A 905 11.69 6.60 -26.67
CA ASP A 905 11.91 7.98 -26.18
C ASP A 905 11.65 9.23 -27.06
N ASP A 906 10.89 10.15 -26.41
CA ASP A 906 10.92 11.63 -26.37
C ASP A 906 10.53 12.52 -27.59
N ASP A 907 9.50 13.35 -27.33
CA ASP A 907 9.14 14.70 -27.85
C ASP A 907 9.77 15.25 -29.15
N GLU A 908 8.94 15.59 -30.17
CA GLU A 908 8.86 16.92 -30.83
C GLU A 908 7.83 16.95 -32.01
N GLU A 909 7.36 18.16 -32.33
CA GLU A 909 6.23 18.57 -33.20
C GLU A 909 6.32 18.27 -34.73
N ASP A 910 5.14 18.07 -35.35
CA ASP A 910 4.64 18.37 -36.72
C ASP A 910 5.46 18.09 -38.01
N GLU A 911 4.87 17.29 -38.94
CA GLU A 911 4.47 17.63 -40.34
C GLU A 911 4.43 16.41 -41.31
N ASP A 912 3.21 16.16 -41.82
CA ASP A 912 2.72 15.62 -43.11
C ASP A 912 3.55 14.77 -44.13
N GLU A 913 2.81 13.77 -44.64
CA GLU A 913 2.69 13.25 -46.02
C GLU A 913 3.72 12.27 -46.66
N SER A 914 3.25 11.01 -46.78
CA SER A 914 3.20 10.16 -47.99
C SER A 914 4.48 9.45 -48.52
N GLU A 915 4.47 8.11 -48.54
CA GLU A 915 4.29 7.25 -49.73
C GLU A 915 4.76 5.79 -49.48
N GLN A 916 3.97 4.87 -50.05
CA GLN A 916 4.07 3.42 -50.16
C GLN A 916 5.44 2.84 -50.57
N GLU A 917 5.80 1.64 -50.06
CA GLU A 917 5.94 0.41 -50.89
C GLU A 917 6.40 -0.84 -50.08
N MET A 918 5.53 -1.86 -50.10
CA MET A 918 5.81 -3.28 -50.43
C MET A 918 6.73 -4.15 -49.55
N GLY A 919 6.18 -5.28 -49.05
CA GLY A 919 6.97 -6.48 -48.76
C GLY A 919 6.29 -7.56 -47.91
N ILE A 920 5.45 -8.39 -48.54
CA ILE A 920 4.79 -9.60 -48.02
C ILE A 920 5.80 -10.62 -47.45
N ASP A 921 5.57 -11.20 -46.27
CA ASP A 921 5.39 -12.66 -46.11
C ASP A 921 4.93 -13.04 -44.70
N ALA A 922 4.03 -14.03 -44.68
CA ALA A 922 3.12 -14.41 -43.61
C ALA A 922 3.70 -15.40 -42.59
N GLU A 923 3.30 -15.27 -41.33
CA GLU A 923 2.98 -16.41 -40.46
C GLU A 923 1.68 -16.10 -39.69
N GLU A 924 0.54 -16.36 -40.33
CA GLU A 924 -0.77 -16.46 -39.66
C GLU A 924 -0.78 -17.71 -38.78
N GLY A 925 -0.90 -17.53 -37.46
CA GLY A 925 -1.16 -18.63 -36.53
C GLY A 925 -1.41 -18.16 -35.10
N ASP A 926 -2.68 -18.23 -34.68
CA ASP A 926 -3.15 -18.32 -33.28
C ASP A 926 -3.16 -17.06 -32.38
N GLU A 927 -3.13 -15.84 -32.92
CA GLU A 927 -3.14 -14.60 -32.11
C GLU A 927 -4.51 -14.23 -31.50
N ALA A 928 -5.62 -14.63 -32.11
CA ALA A 928 -6.97 -14.16 -31.71
C ALA A 928 -7.42 -14.68 -30.34
N ASP A 929 -7.02 -15.90 -29.94
CA ASP A 929 -7.36 -16.46 -28.62
C ASP A 929 -6.36 -16.00 -27.54
N SER A 930 -5.12 -15.67 -27.93
CA SER A 930 -4.10 -15.13 -27.01
C SER A 930 -4.39 -13.69 -26.58
N LEU A 931 -4.80 -12.84 -27.52
CA LEU A 931 -5.22 -11.45 -27.23
C LEU A 931 -6.45 -11.42 -26.31
N ARG A 932 -7.40 -12.34 -26.49
CA ARG A 932 -8.62 -12.41 -25.67
C ARG A 932 -8.32 -12.80 -24.22
N LEU A 933 -7.39 -13.73 -24.02
CA LEU A 933 -6.92 -14.15 -22.69
C LEU A 933 -6.08 -13.07 -22.01
N GLN A 934 -5.19 -12.38 -22.74
CA GLN A 934 -4.41 -11.24 -22.22
C GLN A 934 -5.29 -10.04 -21.86
N LYS A 935 -6.30 -9.70 -22.69
CA LYS A 935 -7.28 -8.63 -22.38
C LYS A 935 -8.12 -8.93 -21.15
N LEU A 936 -8.43 -10.20 -20.89
CA LEU A 936 -9.17 -10.64 -19.69
C LEU A 936 -8.29 -10.74 -18.43
N ALA A 937 -7.00 -11.00 -18.60
CA ALA A 937 -6.04 -10.91 -17.50
C ALA A 937 -5.70 -9.45 -17.14
N ALA A 938 -5.63 -8.56 -18.13
CA ALA A 938 -5.57 -7.12 -17.91
C ALA A 938 -6.80 -6.59 -17.16
N LYS A 939 -8.00 -7.13 -17.45
CA LYS A 939 -9.23 -6.88 -16.68
C LYS A 939 -9.17 -7.30 -15.20
N ALA A 940 -8.39 -8.32 -14.85
CA ALA A 940 -8.16 -8.68 -13.45
C ALA A 940 -7.14 -7.73 -12.78
N LYS A 941 -6.17 -7.21 -13.54
CA LYS A 941 -5.13 -6.27 -13.09
C LYS A 941 -5.56 -4.80 -13.02
N ALA A 942 -6.52 -4.35 -13.83
CA ALA A 942 -6.87 -2.93 -14.02
C ALA A 942 -7.58 -2.25 -12.83
N PHE A 943 -7.62 -2.89 -11.65
CA PHE A 943 -8.35 -2.41 -10.48
C PHE A 943 -7.47 -2.08 -9.26
N GLN A 944 -6.14 -2.03 -9.42
CA GLN A 944 -5.28 -1.36 -8.42
C GLN A 944 -5.54 0.15 -8.48
N PRO A 945 -5.75 0.84 -7.33
CA PRO A 945 -5.87 2.29 -7.34
C PRO A 945 -4.50 2.89 -7.69
N ASP A 946 -4.40 3.55 -8.84
CA ASP A 946 -3.34 4.53 -9.07
C ASP A 946 -3.52 5.63 -8.02
N ASP A 947 -2.57 5.71 -7.09
CA ASP A 947 -2.40 6.78 -6.11
C ASP A 947 -1.96 8.07 -6.83
N GLU A 948 -2.82 8.67 -7.67
CA GLU A 948 -2.65 10.06 -8.11
C GLU A 948 -4.00 10.80 -8.12
N ASP A 949 -4.10 11.82 -7.26
CA ASP A 949 -5.03 12.94 -7.40
C ASP A 949 -4.82 13.59 -8.78
N ASP A 950 -5.57 13.17 -9.81
CA ASP A 950 -5.78 14.00 -10.99
C ASP A 950 -7.24 13.95 -11.46
N ASP A 951 -7.87 15.13 -11.52
CA ASP A 951 -9.22 15.41 -12.02
C ASP A 951 -9.27 15.25 -13.57
N SER A 952 -8.68 14.19 -14.12
CA SER A 952 -8.72 13.85 -15.55
C SER A 952 -9.84 12.86 -15.82
N ASP A 953 -11.05 13.42 -15.98
CA ASP A 953 -12.32 12.74 -16.27
C ASP A 953 -12.38 12.15 -17.71
N ASP A 954 -11.24 11.77 -18.30
CA ASP A 954 -11.10 11.41 -19.72
C ASP A 954 -10.49 10.02 -20.02
N ASP A 955 -10.04 9.21 -19.04
CA ASP A 955 -9.71 7.79 -19.26
C ASP A 955 -10.88 6.87 -18.89
N TYR A 956 -11.84 6.73 -19.81
CA TYR A 956 -12.79 5.63 -19.76
C TYR A 956 -12.35 4.62 -20.83
N SER A 957 -11.44 3.71 -20.50
CA SER A 957 -11.10 2.62 -21.42
C SER A 957 -12.31 1.68 -21.58
N ASP A 958 -12.49 1.11 -22.78
CA ASP A 958 -13.51 0.08 -23.08
C ASP A 958 -13.19 -1.27 -22.38
N ASP A 959 -12.28 -1.27 -21.39
CA ASP A 959 -11.72 -2.46 -20.74
C ASP A 959 -12.64 -3.10 -19.69
N GLU A 960 -13.89 -2.68 -19.52
CA GLU A 960 -14.83 -3.26 -18.55
C GLU A 960 -15.85 -4.26 -19.14
N GLU A 961 -15.68 -4.75 -20.37
CA GLU A 961 -16.75 -5.57 -20.98
C GLU A 961 -16.83 -6.99 -20.37
N LEU A 962 -17.80 -7.20 -19.47
CA LEU A 962 -18.27 -8.50 -19.00
C LEU A 962 -19.01 -9.23 -20.14
N GLN A 963 -18.70 -10.50 -20.38
CA GLN A 963 -19.28 -11.25 -21.49
C GLN A 963 -20.78 -11.52 -21.25
N SER A 964 -21.63 -11.00 -22.14
CA SER A 964 -23.08 -11.02 -22.00
C SER A 964 -23.79 -11.66 -23.21
N PRO A 965 -24.98 -12.26 -23.04
CA PRO A 965 -25.80 -12.74 -24.16
C PRO A 965 -26.16 -11.65 -25.18
N ILE A 966 -26.09 -10.37 -24.81
CA ILE A 966 -26.32 -9.27 -25.77
C ILE A 966 -25.14 -9.08 -26.72
N ASP A 967 -23.96 -9.61 -26.41
CA ASP A 967 -22.76 -9.45 -27.23
C ASP A 967 -22.93 -10.08 -28.61
N GLU A 968 -23.63 -11.23 -28.66
CA GLU A 968 -23.96 -11.94 -29.89
C GLU A 968 -25.04 -11.24 -30.75
N VAL A 969 -25.70 -10.21 -30.21
CA VAL A 969 -26.79 -9.51 -30.88
C VAL A 969 -26.24 -8.28 -31.60
N ASP A 970 -26.27 -8.31 -32.93
CA ASP A 970 -25.90 -7.15 -33.75
C ASP A 970 -27.03 -6.08 -33.73
N PRO A 971 -26.77 -4.85 -33.24
CA PRO A 971 -27.79 -3.82 -33.09
C PRO A 971 -28.42 -3.36 -34.41
N PHE A 972 -27.65 -3.39 -35.52
CA PHE A 972 -28.13 -2.96 -36.83
C PHE A 972 -29.09 -3.98 -37.42
N ILE A 973 -28.73 -5.26 -37.35
CA ILE A 973 -29.59 -6.37 -37.79
C ILE A 973 -30.87 -6.38 -36.96
N TYR A 974 -30.76 -6.26 -35.63
CA TYR A 974 -31.90 -6.24 -34.73
C TYR A 974 -32.87 -5.10 -35.04
N PHE A 975 -32.37 -3.89 -35.32
CA PHE A 975 -33.18 -2.75 -35.72
C PHE A 975 -33.91 -2.97 -37.05
N VAL A 976 -33.21 -3.46 -38.08
CA VAL A 976 -33.81 -3.67 -39.40
C VAL A 976 -34.89 -4.73 -39.36
N GLU A 977 -34.65 -5.84 -38.67
CA GLU A 977 -35.64 -6.92 -38.50
C GLU A 977 -36.87 -6.44 -37.74
N THR A 978 -36.65 -5.65 -36.69
CA THR A 978 -37.73 -5.02 -35.92
C THR A 978 -38.55 -4.07 -36.80
N ALA A 979 -37.91 -3.19 -37.57
CA ALA A 979 -38.59 -2.27 -38.47
C ALA A 979 -39.40 -2.99 -39.56
N GLN A 980 -38.84 -4.05 -40.15
CA GLN A 980 -39.54 -4.91 -41.12
C GLN A 980 -40.73 -5.64 -40.48
N GLY A 981 -40.57 -6.13 -39.25
CA GLY A 981 -41.64 -6.73 -38.47
C GLY A 981 -42.80 -5.75 -38.21
N VAL A 982 -42.49 -4.49 -37.89
CA VAL A 982 -43.50 -3.43 -37.74
C VAL A 982 -44.18 -3.10 -39.07
N GLN A 983 -43.41 -3.02 -40.17
CA GLN A 983 -43.97 -2.80 -41.51
C GLN A 983 -44.93 -3.92 -41.93
N ALA A 984 -44.61 -5.17 -41.59
CA ALA A 984 -45.44 -6.33 -41.91
C ALA A 984 -46.70 -6.42 -41.02
N SER A 985 -46.56 -6.15 -39.71
CA SER A 985 -47.66 -6.26 -38.74
C SER A 985 -48.60 -5.06 -38.75
N ASN A 986 -48.09 -3.85 -39.01
CA ASN A 986 -48.87 -2.62 -39.04
C ASN A 986 -48.39 -1.65 -40.16
N PRO A 987 -48.69 -1.97 -41.44
CA PRO A 987 -48.32 -1.14 -42.58
C PRO A 987 -48.75 0.34 -42.50
N PRO A 988 -49.97 0.71 -42.05
CA PRO A 988 -50.37 2.12 -42.01
C PRO A 988 -49.55 2.93 -41.02
N ARG A 989 -49.21 2.36 -39.84
CA ARG A 989 -48.37 3.04 -38.84
C ARG A 989 -46.96 3.31 -39.38
N PHE A 990 -46.38 2.34 -40.09
CA PHE A 990 -45.06 2.51 -40.71
C PHE A 990 -45.10 3.53 -41.88
N GLN A 991 -46.17 3.53 -42.68
CA GLN A 991 -46.34 4.53 -43.75
C GLN A 991 -46.47 5.97 -43.20
N THR A 992 -47.22 6.16 -42.11
CA THR A 992 -47.33 7.47 -41.44
C THR A 992 -45.97 7.93 -40.90
N LEU A 993 -45.17 7.05 -40.31
CA LEU A 993 -43.81 7.35 -39.88
C LEU A 993 -42.96 7.82 -41.08
N MET A 994 -42.92 7.05 -42.17
CA MET A 994 -42.12 7.40 -43.34
C MET A 994 -42.55 8.73 -43.98
N GLN A 995 -43.86 9.07 -43.97
CA GLN A 995 -44.37 10.33 -44.49
C GLN A 995 -44.08 11.54 -43.58
N THR A 996 -43.97 11.33 -42.26
CA THR A 996 -43.72 12.39 -41.28
C THR A 996 -42.24 12.61 -41.00
N MET A 997 -41.37 11.66 -41.36
CA MET A 997 -39.92 11.83 -41.31
C MET A 997 -39.41 12.73 -42.44
N ASP A 998 -38.43 13.58 -42.12
CA ASP A 998 -37.73 14.36 -43.12
C ASP A 998 -36.79 13.48 -43.97
N PHE A 999 -36.28 14.07 -45.05
CA PHE A 999 -35.39 13.37 -45.99
C PHE A 999 -34.08 12.90 -45.33
N HIS A 1000 -33.63 13.57 -44.26
CA HIS A 1000 -32.40 13.21 -43.56
C HIS A 1000 -32.56 11.86 -42.82
N TYR A 1001 -33.61 11.69 -42.01
CA TYR A 1001 -33.84 10.42 -41.30
C TYR A 1001 -34.21 9.27 -42.26
N GLN A 1002 -34.87 9.55 -43.38
CA GLN A 1002 -35.10 8.53 -44.42
C GLN A 1002 -33.77 8.04 -45.03
N ALA A 1003 -32.82 8.94 -45.27
CA ALA A 1003 -31.49 8.58 -45.75
C ALA A 1003 -30.71 7.78 -44.70
N LEU A 1004 -30.75 8.17 -43.42
CA LEU A 1004 -30.13 7.41 -42.33
C LEU A 1004 -30.71 6.00 -42.23
N ALA A 1005 -32.04 5.85 -42.27
CA ALA A 1005 -32.68 4.54 -42.23
C ALA A 1005 -32.25 3.63 -43.39
N SER A 1006 -32.13 4.19 -44.61
CA SER A 1006 -31.62 3.45 -45.76
C SER A 1006 -30.13 3.08 -45.61
N GLY A 1007 -29.31 3.96 -45.04
CA GLY A 1007 -27.89 3.71 -44.79
C GLY A 1007 -27.65 2.64 -43.74
N ILE A 1008 -28.44 2.65 -42.65
CA ILE A 1008 -28.41 1.60 -41.62
C ILE A 1008 -28.87 0.25 -42.19
N ALA A 1009 -29.91 0.23 -43.03
CA ALA A 1009 -30.36 -1.00 -43.68
C ALA A 1009 -29.27 -1.64 -44.56
N GLN A 1010 -28.56 -0.83 -45.35
CA GLN A 1010 -27.43 -1.30 -46.16
C GLN A 1010 -26.28 -1.82 -45.29
N HIS A 1011 -25.98 -1.12 -44.19
CA HIS A 1011 -24.92 -1.55 -43.27
C HIS A 1011 -25.27 -2.86 -42.54
N ALA A 1012 -26.53 -3.05 -42.14
CA ALA A 1012 -26.99 -4.31 -41.56
C ALA A 1012 -26.83 -5.50 -42.53
N ASP A 1013 -27.07 -5.29 -43.84
CA ASP A 1013 -26.84 -6.33 -44.84
C ASP A 1013 -25.34 -6.64 -45.02
N GLN A 1014 -24.46 -5.66 -44.88
CA GLN A 1014 -23.00 -5.88 -44.84
C GLN A 1014 -22.61 -6.71 -43.61
N ARG A 1015 -23.07 -6.32 -42.41
CA ARG A 1015 -22.83 -7.05 -41.16
C ARG A 1015 -23.32 -8.50 -41.21
N ARG A 1016 -24.46 -8.79 -41.87
CA ARG A 1016 -24.94 -10.17 -42.07
C ARG A 1016 -23.95 -11.03 -42.85
N VAL A 1017 -23.32 -10.46 -43.87
CA VAL A 1017 -22.32 -11.17 -44.68
C VAL A 1017 -21.02 -11.37 -43.88
N GLU A 1018 -20.57 -10.35 -43.15
CA GLU A 1018 -19.41 -10.43 -42.26
C GLU A 1018 -19.58 -11.52 -41.19
N ILE A 1019 -20.69 -11.49 -40.45
CA ILE A 1019 -20.99 -12.50 -39.41
C ILE A 1019 -21.08 -13.91 -40.01
N ALA A 1020 -21.63 -14.06 -41.22
CA ALA A 1020 -21.67 -15.36 -41.90
C ALA A 1020 -20.26 -15.86 -42.28
N LYS A 1021 -19.36 -14.94 -42.67
CA LYS A 1021 -17.94 -15.23 -42.95
C LYS A 1021 -17.20 -15.62 -41.67
N GLU A 1022 -17.33 -14.84 -40.60
CA GLU A 1022 -16.74 -15.11 -39.28
C GLU A 1022 -17.19 -16.48 -38.72
N LYS A 1023 -18.47 -16.82 -38.88
CA LYS A 1023 -18.99 -18.15 -38.49
C LYS A 1023 -18.41 -19.28 -39.33
N LEU A 1024 -18.15 -19.05 -40.61
CA LEU A 1024 -17.53 -20.05 -41.50
C LEU A 1024 -16.04 -20.24 -41.17
N GLU A 1025 -15.34 -19.16 -40.84
CA GLU A 1025 -13.94 -19.17 -40.41
C GLU A 1025 -13.80 -19.87 -39.06
N LYS A 1026 -14.65 -19.56 -38.06
CA LYS A 1026 -14.68 -20.27 -36.76
C LYS A 1026 -15.01 -21.76 -36.91
N ALA A 1027 -15.90 -22.12 -37.83
CA ALA A 1027 -16.25 -23.53 -38.07
C ALA A 1027 -15.16 -24.31 -38.83
N ASN A 1028 -14.23 -23.62 -39.49
CA ASN A 1028 -13.06 -24.24 -40.12
C ASN A 1028 -11.85 -24.30 -39.16
N ALA A 1029 -11.85 -23.50 -38.08
CA ALA A 1029 -10.80 -23.45 -37.06
C ALA A 1029 -11.05 -24.37 -35.85
N GLN A 1030 -12.32 -24.75 -35.58
CA GLN A 1030 -12.70 -25.84 -34.67
C GLN A 1030 -12.59 -27.21 -35.34
#